data_AF-A0A3A3FXY0-F1
#
_entry.id   AF-A0A3A3FXY0-F1
#
_cell.length_a   1.000
_cell.length_b   1.000
_cell.length_c   1.000
_cell.angle_alpha   90.00
_cell.angle_beta   90.00
_cell.angle_gamma   90.00
#
_symmetry.space_group_name_H-M   'P 1'
#
loop_
_entity.id
_entity.type
_entity.pdbx_description
1 polymer ?
#
loop_
_entity_poly.entity_id
_entity_poly.type
_entity_poly.pdbx_seq_one_letter_code
_entity_poly.pdbx_strand_id
1 'polypeptide(L)'
;MTFAISLPLVKLLAIALVAPLLLNCSGGSSGGTAAGQAAVADGGPVDAAPGSTPPADTPQAALTVTAIENAKAGSSGWQLVNPAVNHEIEGYASLTSVNRGGDIDFLVNTSAATYNIEVYRMGYYGGAGARLLQSVANIARQDQPLPCLNPDNVIECDWNVSLRLHIPDAQTDPKSSEYWASGIYLARLSTNTTPVKDSYVIFVVRDDARAARYVQQLPVSTYQAYNFWGGKSLYTGCETHPNGWGCGPGQLPATAVSFNRPYGRGVNAASSPGVGAGEFLTNVQPARAGYMISNAGWDYNMLRWVEKQGYDTKYISNLDLHENSAVLQQAKAFVSAGHDEYYSKAMWDRLVQARAAGINLAFFSANQIYWQVRFVDGAYGATKKNRIMICYRGGGDPVTDNNLTTDQFRFLGRPEAGLVGNQYVTDPVVGDITISNAGHWLFAQTGATDGALLKGLLGYEVNSYMEGISPAQTKRLASSPFTFNGANMTSDVTYYVDQSTAQVFSTGSIQWSWGLDAYIPGNLRPDYTSPVAQAFTANLFAAIGEQNLATLAQPAAGLVLGIPAGDLSGAQVLANAAASSHSRINQWRLVASGDSDYYHVVARANGLCLQALATSAGAQAVTRDCSGADRQKWRFDAVDAGMVRLVEKAAGLCLQAPGAPGPGLTVEACGNKGSQHWVRTALN
;
A
#
# COMPACT_ATOMS: atom_id res chain seq x y z
N MET A 1 13.19 -27.95 -58.31
CA MET A 1 14.13 -26.93 -57.78
C MET A 1 13.33 -26.03 -56.86
N THR A 2 13.67 -26.13 -55.59
CA THR A 2 12.93 -25.66 -54.42
C THR A 2 13.90 -24.74 -53.70
N PHE A 3 13.49 -23.53 -53.33
CA PHE A 3 14.27 -22.71 -52.40
C PHE A 3 13.35 -22.07 -51.36
N ALA A 4 13.84 -22.17 -50.13
CA ALA A 4 13.21 -21.84 -48.88
C ALA A 4 13.45 -20.38 -48.50
N ILE A 5 12.55 -19.82 -47.67
CA ILE A 5 12.90 -18.79 -46.69
C ILE A 5 12.25 -19.17 -45.36
N SER A 6 13.09 -19.23 -44.33
CA SER A 6 12.82 -19.65 -42.95
C SER A 6 12.32 -18.51 -42.06
N LEU A 7 11.36 -18.79 -41.18
CA LEU A 7 11.14 -18.04 -39.92
C LEU A 7 11.18 -19.02 -38.73
N PRO A 8 11.72 -18.63 -37.56
CA PRO A 8 11.95 -19.54 -36.45
C PRO A 8 10.71 -19.74 -35.57
N LEU A 9 10.50 -21.00 -35.19
CA LEU A 9 9.51 -21.46 -34.22
C LEU A 9 9.83 -20.95 -32.81
N VAL A 10 8.86 -20.30 -32.17
CA VAL A 10 8.80 -20.15 -30.70
C VAL A 10 8.12 -21.40 -30.14
N LYS A 11 8.84 -22.18 -29.35
CA LYS A 11 8.34 -23.38 -28.66
C LYS A 11 7.46 -22.94 -27.48
N LEU A 12 6.16 -23.21 -27.55
CA LEU A 12 5.30 -23.30 -26.36
C LEU A 12 5.63 -24.60 -25.61
N LEU A 13 6.03 -24.49 -24.34
CA LEU A 13 6.14 -25.62 -23.43
C LEU A 13 4.81 -25.72 -22.65
N ALA A 14 4.03 -26.77 -22.94
CA ALA A 14 2.88 -27.16 -22.13
C ALA A 14 3.37 -27.99 -20.93
N ILE A 15 3.07 -27.57 -19.71
CA ILE A 15 3.36 -28.35 -18.49
C ILE A 15 2.09 -29.10 -18.09
N ALA A 16 2.16 -30.43 -18.15
CA ALA A 16 1.13 -31.34 -17.66
C ALA A 16 1.28 -31.54 -16.14
N LEU A 17 0.16 -31.47 -15.41
CA LEU A 17 0.09 -31.81 -13.99
C LEU A 17 0.28 -33.31 -13.77
N VAL A 18 1.19 -33.68 -12.86
CA VAL A 18 1.23 -35.02 -12.24
C VAL A 18 1.22 -34.84 -10.72
N ALA A 19 0.23 -35.43 -10.07
CA ALA A 19 0.09 -35.47 -8.62
C ALA A 19 1.03 -36.53 -7.99
N PRO A 20 1.60 -36.31 -6.79
CA PRO A 20 2.26 -37.37 -6.04
C PRO A 20 1.45 -37.87 -4.84
N LEU A 21 1.46 -39.20 -4.71
CA LEU A 21 0.98 -39.98 -3.57
C LEU A 21 1.81 -39.75 -2.30
N LEU A 22 1.13 -39.92 -1.17
CA LEU A 22 1.61 -39.93 0.21
C LEU A 22 2.63 -41.06 0.49
N LEU A 23 3.69 -40.75 1.25
CA LEU A 23 4.35 -41.71 2.13
C LEU A 23 4.71 -41.04 3.48
N ASN A 24 4.18 -41.63 4.55
CA ASN A 24 4.49 -41.38 5.95
C ASN A 24 5.87 -41.97 6.30
N CYS A 25 6.66 -41.28 7.12
CA CYS A 25 7.51 -41.94 8.12
C CYS A 25 7.85 -41.00 9.28
N SER A 26 7.68 -41.55 10.47
CA SER A 26 7.85 -41.02 11.82
C SER A 26 9.30 -40.82 12.26
N GLY A 27 9.51 -39.93 13.25
CA GLY A 27 10.52 -40.15 14.29
C GLY A 27 11.24 -38.90 14.81
N GLY A 28 11.32 -38.76 16.14
CA GLY A 28 12.52 -38.24 16.79
C GLY A 28 12.40 -36.93 17.55
N SER A 29 12.03 -37.03 18.83
CA SER A 29 12.14 -36.01 19.87
C SER A 29 13.56 -35.88 20.45
N SER A 30 14.03 -34.66 20.69
CA SER A 30 14.93 -34.23 21.76
C SER A 30 14.96 -32.69 21.75
N GLY A 31 14.80 -31.92 22.83
CA GLY A 31 15.31 -32.10 24.19
C GLY A 31 16.58 -31.26 24.35
N GLY A 32 16.44 -29.95 24.60
CA GLY A 32 17.58 -29.03 24.72
C GLY A 32 17.24 -27.81 25.56
N THR A 33 17.80 -27.77 26.75
CA THR A 33 17.58 -26.85 27.88
C THR A 33 18.14 -25.45 27.67
N ALA A 34 17.39 -24.45 28.15
CA ALA A 34 17.81 -23.06 28.30
C ALA A 34 18.79 -22.88 29.47
N ALA A 35 19.82 -22.05 29.28
CA ALA A 35 20.63 -21.49 30.37
C ALA A 35 21.25 -20.15 29.94
N GLY A 36 21.15 -19.15 30.82
CA GLY A 36 22.17 -18.10 30.99
C GLY A 36 21.88 -16.71 30.42
N GLN A 37 20.99 -15.94 31.06
CA GLN A 37 21.08 -14.47 31.02
C GLN A 37 22.00 -13.99 32.15
N ALA A 38 23.11 -13.34 31.79
CA ALA A 38 23.92 -12.56 32.70
C ALA A 38 23.64 -11.08 32.47
N ALA A 39 23.23 -10.40 33.54
CA ALA A 39 23.06 -8.95 33.59
C ALA A 39 24.42 -8.25 33.50
N VAL A 40 24.49 -7.18 32.71
CA VAL A 40 25.62 -6.24 32.71
C VAL A 40 25.12 -4.89 33.19
N ALA A 41 25.90 -4.33 34.11
CA ALA A 41 25.60 -3.20 34.96
C ALA A 41 25.67 -1.84 34.27
N ASP A 42 25.00 -0.92 34.95
CA ASP A 42 24.78 0.50 34.74
C ASP A 42 26.08 1.32 34.62
N GLY A 43 26.12 2.25 33.66
CA GLY A 43 27.24 3.16 33.39
C GLY A 43 26.71 4.58 33.15
N GLY A 44 27.06 5.50 34.04
CA GLY A 44 26.56 6.87 34.13
C GLY A 44 26.88 7.80 32.93
N PRO A 45 26.40 9.06 33.01
CA PRO A 45 26.16 9.92 31.85
C PRO A 45 27.45 10.52 31.28
N VAL A 46 27.59 10.47 29.96
CA VAL A 46 28.59 11.20 29.18
C VAL A 46 28.04 12.57 28.78
N ASP A 47 28.77 13.62 29.10
CA ASP A 47 28.47 15.02 28.75
C ASP A 47 28.35 15.20 27.23
N ALA A 48 27.22 15.77 26.80
CA ALA A 48 26.95 16.10 25.41
C ALA A 48 27.61 17.43 25.01
N ALA A 49 28.45 17.40 23.97
CA ALA A 49 28.93 18.60 23.30
C ALA A 49 27.78 19.32 22.56
N PRO A 50 27.76 20.66 22.49
CA PRO A 50 26.65 21.42 21.92
C PRO A 50 26.60 21.27 20.39
N GLY A 51 25.54 20.62 19.90
CA GLY A 51 25.20 20.57 18.48
C GLY A 51 24.67 21.91 17.98
N SER A 52 25.12 22.31 16.79
CA SER A 52 24.61 23.45 16.04
C SER A 52 23.13 23.29 15.72
N THR A 53 22.30 24.17 16.29
CA THR A 53 20.88 24.30 15.99
C THR A 53 20.67 24.81 14.56
N PRO A 54 19.78 24.18 13.74
CA PRO A 54 19.30 24.79 12.52
C PRO A 54 18.57 26.11 12.84
N PRO A 55 18.58 27.11 11.93
CA PRO A 55 17.83 28.33 12.14
C PRO A 55 16.34 28.05 12.35
N ALA A 56 15.79 28.60 13.42
CA ALA A 56 14.37 28.61 13.71
C ALA A 56 13.63 29.53 12.73
N ASP A 57 12.74 28.92 11.95
CA ASP A 57 11.36 29.39 11.73
C ASP A 57 10.69 28.42 10.74
N THR A 58 10.14 27.34 11.29
CA THR A 58 9.10 26.57 10.61
C THR A 58 7.82 26.84 11.37
N PRO A 59 6.76 27.41 10.75
CA PRO A 59 5.44 27.40 11.36
C PRO A 59 5.16 25.98 11.83
N GLN A 60 4.80 25.80 13.11
CA GLN A 60 4.39 24.49 13.62
C GLN A 60 3.26 24.00 12.70
N ALA A 61 3.58 23.03 11.84
CA ALA A 61 2.65 22.59 10.81
C ALA A 61 1.34 22.19 11.50
N ALA A 62 0.21 22.73 11.01
CA ALA A 62 -1.09 22.36 11.54
C ALA A 62 -1.22 20.83 11.53
N LEU A 63 -1.68 20.25 12.64
CA LEU A 63 -1.88 18.81 12.73
C LEU A 63 -2.85 18.34 11.65
N THR A 64 -2.55 17.21 11.02
CA THR A 64 -3.43 16.60 10.02
C THR A 64 -4.72 16.09 10.67
N VAL A 65 -5.80 15.92 9.88
CA VAL A 65 -7.06 15.33 10.39
C VAL A 65 -6.80 13.95 11.01
N THR A 66 -5.96 13.13 10.38
CA THR A 66 -5.56 11.81 10.89
C THR A 66 -4.82 11.91 12.23
N ALA A 67 -3.90 12.86 12.39
CA ALA A 67 -3.20 13.06 13.66
C ALA A 67 -4.15 13.53 14.77
N ILE A 68 -5.08 14.43 14.46
CA ILE A 68 -6.10 14.91 15.41
C ILE A 68 -7.04 13.77 15.82
N GLU A 69 -7.49 12.97 14.86
CA GLU A 69 -8.36 11.82 15.14
C GLU A 69 -7.65 10.77 16.01
N ASN A 70 -6.39 10.43 15.73
CA ASN A 70 -5.63 9.46 16.53
C ASN A 70 -5.31 9.93 17.95
N ALA A 71 -5.31 11.24 18.21
CA ALA A 71 -5.13 11.78 19.54
C ALA A 71 -6.38 11.61 20.43
N LYS A 72 -7.53 11.23 19.86
CA LYS A 72 -8.75 10.94 20.63
C LYS A 72 -8.62 9.62 21.40
N ALA A 73 -9.41 9.47 22.45
CA ALA A 73 -9.44 8.25 23.25
C ALA A 73 -9.82 7.02 22.40
N GLY A 74 -8.94 6.01 22.41
CA GLY A 74 -9.21 4.72 21.79
C GLY A 74 -9.96 3.75 22.69
N SER A 75 -10.38 2.63 22.12
CA SER A 75 -11.02 1.51 22.82
C SER A 75 -10.52 0.19 22.22
N SER A 76 -10.36 -0.84 23.06
CA SER A 76 -10.09 -2.22 22.64
C SER A 76 -11.36 -3.07 22.52
N GLY A 77 -12.54 -2.52 22.86
CA GLY A 77 -13.82 -3.24 22.87
C GLY A 77 -14.31 -3.70 21.49
N TRP A 78 -13.62 -3.27 20.42
CA TRP A 78 -13.87 -3.76 19.07
C TRP A 78 -13.51 -5.22 18.90
N GLN A 79 -12.56 -5.78 19.67
CA GLN A 79 -12.09 -7.16 19.51
C GLN A 79 -13.22 -8.17 19.83
N LEU A 80 -13.42 -9.16 18.95
CA LEU A 80 -14.40 -10.22 19.19
C LEU A 80 -13.97 -11.06 20.39
N VAL A 81 -14.92 -11.33 21.30
CA VAL A 81 -14.67 -12.15 22.50
C VAL A 81 -15.00 -13.62 22.19
N ASN A 82 -16.14 -13.87 21.55
CA ASN A 82 -16.55 -15.20 21.13
C ASN A 82 -17.08 -15.15 19.69
N PRO A 83 -16.19 -15.30 18.70
CA PRO A 83 -16.58 -15.23 17.29
C PRO A 83 -17.76 -16.14 16.93
N ALA A 84 -18.70 -15.62 16.14
CA ALA A 84 -19.77 -16.38 15.52
C ALA A 84 -19.20 -17.24 14.40
N VAL A 85 -19.10 -18.54 14.65
CA VAL A 85 -18.45 -19.52 13.75
C VAL A 85 -19.43 -20.51 13.14
N ASN A 86 -20.70 -20.42 13.54
CA ASN A 86 -21.81 -21.26 13.09
C ASN A 86 -23.05 -20.41 12.78
N HIS A 87 -22.86 -19.22 12.19
CA HIS A 87 -23.93 -18.29 11.80
C HIS A 87 -24.82 -17.82 12.97
N GLU A 88 -24.29 -17.77 14.20
CA GLU A 88 -25.06 -17.32 15.36
C GLU A 88 -25.50 -15.85 15.24
N ILE A 89 -24.62 -15.01 14.68
CA ILE A 89 -24.90 -13.65 14.24
C ILE A 89 -23.98 -13.26 13.08
N GLU A 90 -24.53 -12.67 12.04
CA GLU A 90 -23.82 -12.27 10.83
C GLU A 90 -24.54 -11.11 10.14
N GLY A 91 -23.83 -10.34 9.33
CA GLY A 91 -24.44 -9.21 8.63
C GLY A 91 -23.61 -8.68 7.48
N TYR A 92 -24.21 -7.79 6.72
CA TYR A 92 -23.56 -7.01 5.68
C TYR A 92 -24.14 -5.59 5.61
N ALA A 93 -23.43 -4.73 4.89
CA ALA A 93 -23.87 -3.36 4.64
C ALA A 93 -24.42 -3.18 3.22
N SER A 94 -25.37 -2.26 3.05
CA SER A 94 -25.94 -1.93 1.73
C SER A 94 -24.93 -1.30 0.75
N LEU A 95 -23.79 -0.81 1.27
CA LEU A 95 -22.70 -0.18 0.52
C LEU A 95 -21.34 -0.70 1.02
N THR A 96 -20.31 -0.68 0.17
CA THR A 96 -18.92 -0.91 0.61
C THR A 96 -18.32 0.34 1.25
N SER A 97 -18.85 1.51 0.90
CA SER A 97 -18.38 2.80 1.36
C SER A 97 -19.50 3.85 1.30
N VAL A 98 -19.47 4.79 2.24
CA VAL A 98 -20.45 5.88 2.37
C VAL A 98 -19.72 7.19 2.65
N ASN A 99 -20.13 8.29 2.01
CA ASN A 99 -19.56 9.60 2.30
C ASN A 99 -20.15 10.18 3.59
N ARG A 100 -19.44 11.10 4.24
CA ARG A 100 -20.04 11.94 5.30
C ARG A 100 -21.32 12.62 4.79
N GLY A 101 -22.35 12.65 5.64
CA GLY A 101 -23.70 13.13 5.31
C GLY A 101 -24.57 12.09 4.62
N GLY A 102 -24.01 10.93 4.25
CA GLY A 102 -24.74 9.82 3.66
C GLY A 102 -25.28 8.82 4.68
N ASP A 103 -26.11 7.90 4.20
CA ASP A 103 -26.67 6.80 4.98
C ASP A 103 -26.12 5.45 4.50
N ILE A 104 -25.96 4.52 5.44
CA ILE A 104 -25.62 3.13 5.18
C ILE A 104 -26.52 2.22 6.01
N ASP A 105 -27.03 1.16 5.39
CA ASP A 105 -27.93 0.20 6.05
C ASP A 105 -27.15 -1.03 6.48
N PHE A 106 -27.39 -1.51 7.70
CA PHE A 106 -26.94 -2.80 8.19
C PHE A 106 -28.07 -3.81 8.16
N LEU A 107 -27.77 -4.96 7.57
CA LEU A 107 -28.67 -6.09 7.40
C LEU A 107 -28.11 -7.25 8.22
N VAL A 108 -28.84 -7.68 9.25
CA VAL A 108 -28.35 -8.65 10.24
C VAL A 108 -29.25 -9.87 10.29
N ASN A 109 -28.63 -11.03 10.28
CA ASN A 109 -29.27 -12.32 10.54
C ASN A 109 -28.74 -12.88 11.87
N THR A 110 -29.63 -13.33 12.73
CA THR A 110 -29.27 -13.96 14.00
C THR A 110 -30.41 -14.83 14.53
N SER A 111 -30.05 -15.86 15.31
CA SER A 111 -30.99 -16.67 16.07
C SER A 111 -31.29 -16.10 17.46
N ALA A 112 -30.49 -15.15 17.96
CA ALA A 112 -30.71 -14.50 19.24
C ALA A 112 -31.97 -13.61 19.20
N ALA A 113 -32.70 -13.49 20.31
CA ALA A 113 -33.91 -12.65 20.37
C ALA A 113 -33.59 -11.15 20.23
N THR A 114 -32.45 -10.72 20.79
CA THR A 114 -31.92 -9.37 20.63
C THR A 114 -30.39 -9.39 20.51
N TYR A 115 -29.82 -8.31 19.98
CA TYR A 115 -28.38 -8.13 19.79
C TYR A 115 -28.01 -6.64 19.87
N ASN A 116 -26.72 -6.32 19.87
CA ASN A 116 -26.19 -4.96 19.86
C ASN A 116 -25.31 -4.71 18.63
N ILE A 117 -25.23 -3.45 18.21
CA ILE A 117 -24.30 -2.95 17.20
C ILE A 117 -23.43 -1.86 17.82
N GLU A 118 -22.11 -2.03 17.77
CA GLU A 118 -21.12 -1.04 18.19
C GLU A 118 -20.25 -0.63 16.99
N VAL A 119 -20.26 0.64 16.61
CA VAL A 119 -19.53 1.15 15.45
C VAL A 119 -18.20 1.74 15.88
N TYR A 120 -17.12 1.19 15.31
CA TYR A 120 -15.75 1.58 15.58
C TYR A 120 -15.08 2.14 14.32
N ARG A 121 -14.41 3.29 14.43
CA ARG A 121 -13.40 3.70 13.43
C ARG A 121 -12.08 3.02 13.77
N MET A 122 -11.52 2.29 12.83
CA MET A 122 -10.25 1.57 12.97
C MET A 122 -9.07 2.53 12.78
N GLY A 123 -7.98 2.35 13.54
CA GLY A 123 -6.81 3.22 13.48
C GLY A 123 -5.74 2.86 14.52
N TYR A 124 -4.86 3.79 14.88
CA TYR A 124 -3.82 3.52 15.89
C TYR A 124 -4.29 3.78 17.32
N TYR A 125 -4.79 4.99 17.60
CA TYR A 125 -5.35 5.41 18.90
C TYR A 125 -4.50 5.01 20.12
N GLY A 126 -3.21 5.36 20.11
CA GLY A 126 -2.28 5.00 21.20
C GLY A 126 -2.04 3.50 21.36
N GLY A 127 -2.38 2.69 20.36
CA GLY A 127 -2.28 1.24 20.38
C GLY A 127 -3.62 0.52 20.58
N ALA A 128 -4.67 1.20 21.06
CA ALA A 128 -5.99 0.61 21.32
C ALA A 128 -6.67 0.04 20.07
N GLY A 129 -6.32 0.58 18.88
CA GLY A 129 -6.72 0.01 17.59
C GLY A 129 -8.01 0.53 16.99
N ALA A 130 -8.88 1.14 17.79
CA ALA A 130 -10.08 1.79 17.28
C ALA A 130 -10.58 2.87 18.22
N ARG A 131 -11.53 3.67 17.75
CA ARG A 131 -12.38 4.53 18.58
C ARG A 131 -13.83 4.11 18.44
N LEU A 132 -14.51 3.93 19.57
CA LEU A 132 -15.95 3.72 19.59
C LEU A 132 -16.66 5.04 19.25
N LEU A 133 -17.59 4.99 18.30
CA LEU A 133 -18.36 6.15 17.85
C LEU A 133 -19.81 6.10 18.29
N GLN A 134 -20.41 4.91 18.22
CA GLN A 134 -21.83 4.74 18.45
C GLN A 134 -22.11 3.32 18.93
N SER A 135 -23.05 3.20 19.86
CA SER A 135 -23.58 1.93 20.33
C SER A 135 -25.10 1.95 20.25
N VAL A 136 -25.69 0.91 19.66
CA VAL A 136 -27.13 0.68 19.61
C VAL A 136 -27.39 -0.68 20.22
N ALA A 137 -28.10 -0.71 21.35
CA ALA A 137 -28.30 -1.92 22.15
C ALA A 137 -29.73 -2.46 22.02
N ASN A 138 -29.90 -3.75 22.31
CA ASN A 138 -31.19 -4.44 22.38
C ASN A 138 -32.01 -4.35 21.09
N ILE A 139 -31.35 -4.38 19.93
CA ILE A 139 -32.03 -4.46 18.63
C ILE A 139 -32.77 -5.79 18.57
N ALA A 140 -34.07 -5.75 18.29
CA ALA A 140 -34.89 -6.95 18.14
C ALA A 140 -34.51 -7.71 16.87
N ARG A 141 -34.46 -9.03 16.96
CA ARG A 141 -34.29 -9.91 15.79
C ARG A 141 -35.36 -9.62 14.74
N GLN A 142 -34.95 -9.64 13.49
CA GLN A 142 -35.84 -9.69 12.33
C GLN A 142 -35.67 -11.02 11.61
N ASP A 143 -36.77 -11.60 11.15
CA ASP A 143 -36.71 -12.76 10.26
C ASP A 143 -36.27 -12.31 8.87
N GLN A 144 -35.20 -12.94 8.39
CA GLN A 144 -34.62 -12.63 7.09
C GLN A 144 -35.07 -13.64 6.03
N PRO A 145 -35.38 -13.19 4.80
CA PRO A 145 -35.80 -14.09 3.74
C PRO A 145 -34.67 -15.02 3.31
N LEU A 146 -35.03 -16.29 3.08
CA LEU A 146 -34.18 -17.37 2.60
C LEU A 146 -34.90 -18.16 1.50
N PRO A 147 -34.17 -18.79 0.55
CA PRO A 147 -32.71 -18.76 0.40
C PRO A 147 -32.19 -17.41 -0.14
N CYS A 148 -30.93 -17.07 0.19
CA CYS A 148 -30.24 -15.91 -0.39
C CYS A 148 -29.78 -16.19 -1.82
N LEU A 149 -30.73 -16.29 -2.75
CA LEU A 149 -30.47 -16.58 -4.14
C LEU A 149 -31.21 -15.59 -5.04
N ASN A 150 -30.49 -14.99 -5.97
CA ASN A 150 -31.11 -14.21 -7.03
C ASN A 150 -31.50 -15.08 -8.24
N PRO A 151 -32.30 -14.55 -9.19
CA PRO A 151 -32.75 -15.31 -10.37
C PRO A 151 -31.62 -15.89 -11.25
N ASP A 152 -30.42 -15.31 -11.20
CA ASP A 152 -29.25 -15.75 -11.97
C ASP A 152 -28.40 -16.81 -11.23
N ASN A 153 -28.91 -17.35 -10.13
CA ASN A 153 -28.23 -18.31 -9.25
C ASN A 153 -26.96 -17.75 -8.57
N VAL A 154 -26.87 -16.43 -8.40
CA VAL A 154 -25.83 -15.79 -7.57
C VAL A 154 -26.31 -15.71 -6.13
N ILE A 155 -25.43 -16.05 -5.19
CA ILE A 155 -25.69 -15.88 -3.75
C ILE A 155 -25.79 -14.39 -3.46
N GLU A 156 -27.02 -13.92 -3.28
CA GLU A 156 -27.38 -12.53 -3.06
C GLU A 156 -28.59 -12.52 -2.14
N CYS A 157 -28.45 -11.93 -0.95
CA CYS A 157 -29.52 -11.86 0.02
C CYS A 157 -30.44 -10.67 -0.24
N ASP A 158 -31.75 -10.86 -0.06
CA ASP A 158 -32.76 -9.81 -0.05
C ASP A 158 -33.17 -9.46 1.39
N TRP A 159 -32.19 -9.29 2.28
CA TRP A 159 -32.48 -9.09 3.70
C TRP A 159 -33.19 -7.76 3.95
N ASN A 160 -34.03 -7.73 4.98
CA ASN A 160 -34.65 -6.52 5.48
C ASN A 160 -33.62 -5.69 6.27
N VAL A 161 -33.73 -4.36 6.17
CA VAL A 161 -32.88 -3.42 6.90
C VAL A 161 -33.13 -3.53 8.41
N SER A 162 -32.07 -3.86 9.15
CA SER A 162 -32.14 -3.99 10.60
C SER A 162 -31.78 -2.68 11.32
N LEU A 163 -30.82 -1.92 10.80
CA LEU A 163 -30.46 -0.59 11.30
C LEU A 163 -29.98 0.29 10.15
N ARG A 164 -30.49 1.53 10.05
CA ARG A 164 -29.91 2.58 9.21
C ARG A 164 -28.97 3.45 10.05
N LEU A 165 -27.74 3.61 9.58
CA LEU A 165 -26.74 4.49 10.17
C LEU A 165 -26.55 5.72 9.30
N HIS A 166 -26.78 6.90 9.87
CA HIS A 166 -26.45 8.18 9.26
C HIS A 166 -25.03 8.60 9.66
N ILE A 167 -24.20 8.99 8.69
CA ILE A 167 -22.84 9.48 8.95
C ILE A 167 -22.84 11.01 9.13
N PRO A 168 -22.49 11.55 10.31
CA PRO A 168 -22.53 12.99 10.55
C PRO A 168 -21.56 13.80 9.67
N ASP A 169 -22.03 14.91 9.11
CA ASP A 169 -21.23 15.91 8.38
C ASP A 169 -21.30 17.33 8.96
N ALA A 170 -22.26 17.60 9.85
CA ALA A 170 -22.50 18.93 10.42
C ALA A 170 -21.30 19.55 11.13
N GLN A 171 -20.42 18.73 11.70
CA GLN A 171 -19.21 19.21 12.37
C GLN A 171 -18.03 19.24 11.39
N THR A 172 -17.39 20.39 11.26
CA THR A 172 -16.21 20.58 10.39
C THR A 172 -14.89 20.62 11.16
N ASP A 173 -14.93 20.84 12.48
CA ASP A 173 -13.72 20.79 13.31
C ASP A 173 -13.32 19.33 13.61
N PRO A 174 -12.18 18.83 13.09
CA PRO A 174 -11.71 17.47 13.35
C PRO A 174 -11.46 17.18 14.84
N LYS A 175 -11.30 18.20 15.69
CA LYS A 175 -11.10 18.02 17.14
C LYS A 175 -12.37 17.58 17.87
N SER A 176 -13.55 17.84 17.32
CA SER A 176 -14.81 17.44 17.95
C SER A 176 -14.91 15.92 18.08
N SER A 177 -15.48 15.45 19.19
CA SER A 177 -15.81 14.03 19.40
C SER A 177 -16.84 13.53 18.38
N GLU A 178 -17.69 14.42 17.88
CA GLU A 178 -18.74 14.13 16.89
C GLU A 178 -18.23 14.16 15.44
N TYR A 179 -16.98 14.54 15.20
CA TYR A 179 -16.39 14.48 13.87
C TYR A 179 -16.07 13.03 13.49
N TRP A 180 -16.65 12.57 12.37
CA TRP A 180 -16.35 11.28 11.77
C TRP A 180 -15.29 11.46 10.68
N ALA A 181 -14.04 11.15 11.00
CA ALA A 181 -12.94 11.22 10.04
C ALA A 181 -13.01 10.07 9.03
N SER A 182 -12.63 10.33 7.77
CA SER A 182 -12.50 9.25 6.79
C SER A 182 -11.63 8.10 7.34
N GLY A 183 -12.03 6.87 7.07
CA GLY A 183 -11.43 5.70 7.69
C GLY A 183 -12.11 4.40 7.29
N ILE A 184 -11.53 3.30 7.77
CA ILE A 184 -12.13 1.96 7.72
C ILE A 184 -12.86 1.74 9.03
N TYR A 185 -14.09 1.21 8.94
CA TYR A 185 -15.01 1.10 10.06
C TYR A 185 -15.47 -0.34 10.21
N LEU A 186 -15.61 -0.78 11.47
CA LEU A 186 -16.22 -2.05 11.83
C LEU A 186 -17.45 -1.78 12.69
N ALA A 187 -18.60 -2.29 12.26
CA ALA A 187 -19.77 -2.47 13.12
C ALA A 187 -19.66 -3.85 13.76
N ARG A 188 -19.33 -3.91 15.05
CA ARG A 188 -19.32 -5.15 15.84
C ARG A 188 -20.75 -5.50 16.22
N LEU A 189 -21.18 -6.69 15.80
CA LEU A 189 -22.44 -7.31 16.17
C LEU A 189 -22.21 -8.21 17.38
N SER A 190 -23.05 -8.14 18.41
CA SER A 190 -22.97 -9.04 19.58
C SER A 190 -24.35 -9.52 20.03
N THR A 191 -24.54 -10.83 20.19
CA THR A 191 -25.82 -11.37 20.66
C THR A 191 -26.05 -11.09 22.15
N ASN A 192 -27.29 -10.83 22.54
CA ASN A 192 -27.68 -10.78 23.96
C ASN A 192 -28.06 -12.19 24.47
N THR A 193 -27.14 -13.14 24.29
CA THR A 193 -27.27 -14.53 24.74
C THR A 193 -26.13 -14.89 25.70
N THR A 194 -26.27 -16.02 26.40
CA THR A 194 -25.19 -16.60 27.19
C THR A 194 -24.86 -17.99 26.63
N PRO A 195 -23.66 -18.21 26.05
CA PRO A 195 -22.61 -17.22 25.81
C PRO A 195 -22.98 -16.19 24.73
N VAL A 196 -22.36 -15.01 24.79
CA VAL A 196 -22.41 -14.00 23.72
C VAL A 196 -21.71 -14.55 22.48
N LYS A 197 -22.16 -14.17 21.30
CA LYS A 197 -21.53 -14.44 20.01
C LYS A 197 -21.33 -13.15 19.24
N ASP A 198 -20.17 -12.99 18.61
CA ASP A 198 -19.77 -11.73 17.97
C ASP A 198 -19.34 -11.90 16.50
N SER A 199 -19.66 -10.94 15.66
CA SER A 199 -19.12 -10.83 14.28
C SER A 199 -19.02 -9.37 13.85
N TYR A 200 -18.45 -9.10 12.68
CA TYR A 200 -18.35 -7.74 12.14
C TYR A 200 -19.21 -7.51 10.89
N VAL A 201 -19.46 -6.24 10.61
CA VAL A 201 -19.71 -5.70 9.27
C VAL A 201 -18.67 -4.62 9.00
N ILE A 202 -17.94 -4.73 7.89
CA ILE A 202 -16.92 -3.74 7.47
C ILE A 202 -17.46 -2.78 6.41
N PHE A 203 -17.09 -1.51 6.52
CA PHE A 203 -17.37 -0.47 5.53
C PHE A 203 -16.34 0.66 5.60
N VAL A 204 -16.29 1.52 4.59
CA VAL A 204 -15.44 2.71 4.56
C VAL A 204 -16.29 3.96 4.73
N VAL A 205 -15.87 4.89 5.59
CA VAL A 205 -16.38 6.26 5.58
C VAL A 205 -15.44 7.13 4.75
N ARG A 206 -15.97 7.67 3.66
CA ARG A 206 -15.26 8.63 2.80
C ARG A 206 -15.42 10.04 3.34
N ASP A 207 -14.61 10.93 2.80
CA ASP A 207 -14.73 12.37 3.02
C ASP A 207 -14.44 13.00 1.66
N ASP A 208 -15.44 13.09 0.78
CA ASP A 208 -15.19 13.46 -0.62
C ASP A 208 -14.90 14.97 -0.78
N ALA A 209 -15.25 15.79 0.22
CA ALA A 209 -15.15 17.25 0.15
C ALA A 209 -13.76 17.82 0.51
N ARG A 210 -13.00 17.15 1.38
CA ARG A 210 -11.68 17.64 1.81
C ARG A 210 -10.55 17.14 0.89
N ALA A 211 -9.55 17.97 0.60
CA ALA A 211 -8.31 17.50 0.00
C ALA A 211 -7.50 16.67 1.02
N ALA A 212 -6.83 15.62 0.58
CA ALA A 212 -5.88 14.88 1.39
C ALA A 212 -4.63 14.53 0.59
N ARG A 213 -3.47 14.51 1.27
CA ARG A 213 -2.20 14.19 0.62
C ARG A 213 -2.17 12.75 0.10
N TYR A 214 -2.70 11.80 0.86
CA TYR A 214 -2.75 10.39 0.50
C TYR A 214 -4.19 9.89 0.41
N VAL A 215 -4.47 9.07 -0.60
CA VAL A 215 -5.70 8.27 -0.67
C VAL A 215 -5.30 6.80 -0.60
N GLN A 216 -5.70 6.12 0.48
CA GLN A 216 -5.46 4.70 0.69
C GLN A 216 -6.73 3.90 0.35
N GLN A 217 -6.55 2.82 -0.40
CA GLN A 217 -7.64 1.96 -0.87
C GLN A 217 -7.75 0.68 -0.04
N LEU A 218 -8.98 0.28 0.27
CA LEU A 218 -9.34 -1.02 0.85
C LEU A 218 -9.78 -1.99 -0.28
N PRO A 219 -9.19 -3.20 -0.37
CA PRO A 219 -9.41 -4.12 -1.49
C PRO A 219 -10.68 -5.00 -1.35
N VAL A 220 -11.86 -4.37 -1.26
CA VAL A 220 -13.13 -5.07 -1.02
C VAL A 220 -13.54 -6.06 -2.13
N SER A 221 -13.12 -5.82 -3.38
CA SER A 221 -13.33 -6.78 -4.47
C SER A 221 -12.59 -8.10 -4.21
N THR A 222 -11.36 -8.05 -3.68
CA THR A 222 -10.60 -9.25 -3.28
C THR A 222 -11.31 -9.95 -2.14
N TYR A 223 -11.70 -9.22 -1.09
CA TYR A 223 -12.43 -9.82 0.05
C TYR A 223 -13.65 -10.59 -0.44
N GLN A 224 -14.34 -10.06 -1.45
CA GLN A 224 -15.52 -10.67 -2.02
C GLN A 224 -15.22 -11.84 -2.98
N ALA A 225 -14.11 -11.80 -3.72
CA ALA A 225 -13.64 -12.92 -4.54
C ALA A 225 -13.33 -14.16 -3.69
N TYR A 226 -12.76 -13.94 -2.50
CA TYR A 226 -12.36 -14.96 -1.53
C TYR A 226 -13.48 -15.35 -0.54
N ASN A 227 -14.61 -14.65 -0.55
CA ASN A 227 -15.72 -14.87 0.37
C ASN A 227 -16.52 -16.13 0.03
N PHE A 228 -16.40 -17.18 0.85
CA PHE A 228 -17.18 -18.42 0.73
C PHE A 228 -18.55 -18.39 1.42
N TRP A 229 -18.94 -17.27 2.02
CA TRP A 229 -20.24 -17.19 2.68
C TRP A 229 -21.38 -17.57 1.73
N GLY A 230 -22.28 -18.42 2.23
CA GLY A 230 -23.36 -19.02 1.45
C GLY A 230 -22.93 -20.16 0.53
N GLY A 231 -21.67 -20.61 0.60
CA GLY A 231 -21.20 -21.87 0.04
C GLY A 231 -20.40 -21.81 -1.25
N LYS A 232 -20.22 -20.63 -1.87
CA LYS A 232 -19.36 -20.46 -3.06
C LYS A 232 -18.62 -19.13 -3.07
N SER A 233 -17.41 -19.15 -3.66
CA SER A 233 -16.58 -17.99 -3.98
C SER A 233 -16.05 -18.10 -5.43
N LEU A 234 -15.19 -17.19 -5.88
CA LEU A 234 -14.51 -17.29 -7.18
C LEU A 234 -13.38 -18.35 -7.19
N TYR A 235 -13.14 -19.01 -6.06
CA TYR A 235 -12.18 -20.11 -5.92
C TYR A 235 -12.91 -21.44 -5.73
N THR A 236 -12.21 -22.53 -6.03
CA THR A 236 -12.68 -23.87 -5.70
C THR A 236 -12.80 -24.02 -4.18
N GLY A 237 -13.86 -24.68 -3.73
CA GLY A 237 -14.18 -24.85 -2.31
C GLY A 237 -15.64 -24.55 -2.04
N CYS A 238 -16.17 -25.10 -0.95
CA CYS A 238 -17.50 -24.80 -0.50
C CYS A 238 -17.61 -24.99 1.01
N GLU A 239 -18.56 -24.28 1.61
CA GLU A 239 -18.99 -24.45 2.99
C GLU A 239 -20.48 -24.77 2.95
N THR A 240 -20.91 -25.79 3.70
CA THR A 240 -22.35 -26.05 3.85
C THR A 240 -22.95 -24.95 4.73
N HIS A 241 -23.93 -24.23 4.20
CA HIS A 241 -24.60 -23.16 4.93
C HIS A 241 -26.04 -23.55 5.26
N PRO A 242 -26.57 -23.21 6.46
CA PRO A 242 -27.96 -23.50 6.84
C PRO A 242 -29.05 -22.88 5.94
N ASN A 243 -28.70 -22.02 4.98
CA ASN A 243 -29.64 -21.30 4.11
C ASN A 243 -30.01 -22.09 2.84
N GLY A 244 -29.66 -23.38 2.78
CA GLY A 244 -30.00 -24.28 1.67
C GLY A 244 -28.85 -24.60 0.72
N TRP A 245 -27.65 -24.05 0.93
CA TRP A 245 -26.48 -24.33 0.10
C TRP A 245 -25.64 -25.46 0.67
N GLY A 246 -25.71 -26.63 0.02
CA GLY A 246 -24.91 -27.80 0.36
C GLY A 246 -23.57 -27.83 -0.36
N CYS A 247 -22.50 -28.18 0.37
CA CYS A 247 -21.19 -28.47 -0.19
C CYS A 247 -21.09 -29.94 -0.64
N GLY A 248 -20.50 -30.19 -1.82
CA GLY A 248 -20.32 -31.53 -2.37
C GLY A 248 -19.07 -31.67 -3.24
N PRO A 249 -18.59 -32.91 -3.50
CA PRO A 249 -17.42 -33.14 -4.34
C PRO A 249 -17.63 -32.58 -5.75
N GLY A 250 -16.60 -31.94 -6.32
CA GLY A 250 -16.62 -31.47 -7.72
C GLY A 250 -17.37 -30.16 -7.96
N GLN A 251 -17.68 -29.37 -6.92
CA GLN A 251 -18.28 -28.05 -7.10
C GLN A 251 -17.36 -27.12 -7.90
N LEU A 252 -17.92 -26.53 -8.96
CA LEU A 252 -17.26 -25.50 -9.74
C LEU A 252 -17.23 -24.17 -8.97
N PRO A 253 -16.18 -23.34 -9.14
CA PRO A 253 -16.16 -21.97 -8.64
C PRO A 253 -17.38 -21.18 -9.14
N ALA A 254 -17.80 -20.17 -8.38
CA ALA A 254 -18.74 -19.19 -8.89
C ALA A 254 -18.07 -18.34 -9.98
N THR A 255 -18.86 -17.92 -10.97
CA THR A 255 -18.43 -16.92 -11.97
C THR A 255 -18.89 -15.51 -11.62
N ALA A 256 -19.66 -15.37 -10.54
CA ALA A 256 -20.15 -14.11 -10.02
C ALA A 256 -20.36 -14.18 -8.50
N VAL A 257 -20.09 -13.08 -7.81
CA VAL A 257 -20.21 -12.94 -6.35
C VAL A 257 -20.85 -11.60 -6.00
N SER A 258 -21.70 -11.54 -4.98
CA SER A 258 -22.46 -10.32 -4.62
C SER A 258 -22.02 -9.68 -3.31
N PHE A 259 -21.91 -8.35 -3.27
CA PHE A 259 -21.70 -7.60 -2.02
C PHE A 259 -22.93 -7.57 -1.11
N ASN A 260 -24.11 -8.00 -1.57
CA ASN A 260 -25.31 -8.15 -0.73
C ASN A 260 -25.29 -9.50 0.01
N ARG A 261 -24.19 -9.78 0.73
CA ARG A 261 -24.05 -10.96 1.59
C ARG A 261 -22.97 -10.73 2.65
N PRO A 262 -23.03 -11.39 3.83
CA PRO A 262 -21.98 -11.31 4.84
C PRO A 262 -20.61 -11.77 4.34
N TYR A 263 -19.55 -11.31 5.00
CA TYR A 263 -18.23 -11.93 4.86
C TYR A 263 -18.13 -13.13 5.79
N GLY A 264 -17.87 -14.30 5.20
CA GLY A 264 -17.75 -15.56 5.93
C GLY A 264 -16.49 -15.61 6.79
N ARG A 265 -16.45 -16.59 7.69
CA ARG A 265 -15.20 -16.92 8.36
C ARG A 265 -14.25 -17.52 7.32
N GLY A 266 -12.97 -17.23 7.46
CA GLY A 266 -11.93 -18.01 6.83
C GLY A 266 -12.05 -19.52 7.07
N VAL A 267 -11.54 -20.31 6.12
CA VAL A 267 -11.50 -21.79 6.23
C VAL A 267 -10.63 -22.26 7.39
N ASN A 268 -9.66 -21.44 7.83
CA ASN A 268 -8.87 -21.68 9.02
C ASN A 268 -9.58 -21.15 10.27
N ALA A 269 -9.95 -22.03 11.20
CA ALA A 269 -10.62 -21.64 12.44
C ALA A 269 -9.82 -20.62 13.27
N ALA A 270 -8.49 -20.58 13.13
CA ALA A 270 -7.65 -19.62 13.84
C ALA A 270 -7.88 -18.16 13.39
N SER A 271 -8.50 -17.92 12.22
CA SER A 271 -8.86 -16.58 11.74
C SER A 271 -10.23 -16.09 12.21
N SER A 272 -10.94 -16.88 13.03
CA SER A 272 -12.25 -16.52 13.60
C SER A 272 -12.31 -15.12 14.23
N PRO A 273 -11.25 -14.56 14.85
CA PRO A 273 -11.28 -13.19 15.35
C PRO A 273 -11.58 -12.11 14.30
N GLY A 274 -11.54 -12.43 13.00
CA GLY A 274 -11.87 -11.52 11.90
C GLY A 274 -13.20 -11.81 11.18
N VAL A 275 -14.04 -12.72 11.68
CA VAL A 275 -15.29 -13.08 10.99
C VAL A 275 -16.18 -11.86 10.75
N GLY A 276 -16.64 -11.69 9.51
CA GLY A 276 -17.44 -10.52 9.09
C GLY A 276 -16.62 -9.29 8.66
N ALA A 277 -15.31 -9.25 8.91
CA ALA A 277 -14.44 -8.14 8.52
C ALA A 277 -13.79 -8.31 7.14
N GLY A 278 -14.24 -9.30 6.34
CA GLY A 278 -13.53 -9.71 5.14
C GLY A 278 -12.12 -10.20 5.50
N GLU A 279 -11.12 -9.76 4.74
CA GLU A 279 -9.71 -10.10 5.00
C GLU A 279 -8.92 -8.91 5.58
N PHE A 280 -9.60 -8.02 6.29
CA PHE A 280 -8.97 -6.83 6.85
C PHE A 280 -8.09 -7.14 8.08
N LEU A 281 -8.53 -8.06 8.95
CA LEU A 281 -7.94 -8.28 10.29
C LEU A 281 -7.02 -9.49 10.41
N THR A 282 -7.37 -10.63 9.80
CA THR A 282 -6.79 -11.92 10.21
C THR A 282 -6.06 -12.64 9.09
N ASN A 283 -4.74 -12.80 9.28
CA ASN A 283 -3.93 -13.68 8.46
C ASN A 283 -3.65 -15.03 9.12
N VAL A 284 -3.61 -16.13 8.34
CA VAL A 284 -2.89 -17.34 8.78
C VAL A 284 -1.85 -17.77 7.76
N GLN A 285 -0.59 -17.82 8.20
CA GLN A 285 0.55 -18.41 7.48
C GLN A 285 1.25 -19.50 8.32
N PRO A 286 1.84 -20.53 7.67
CA PRO A 286 1.66 -20.88 6.26
C PRO A 286 0.26 -21.43 6.00
N ALA A 287 -0.22 -21.29 4.76
CA ALA A 287 -1.32 -22.14 4.27
C ALA A 287 -0.87 -23.60 4.38
N ARG A 288 -1.48 -24.38 5.28
CA ARG A 288 -1.19 -25.82 5.39
C ARG A 288 -1.60 -26.49 4.07
N ALA A 289 -0.82 -27.46 3.60
CA ALA A 289 -1.19 -28.27 2.44
C ALA A 289 -2.62 -28.84 2.64
N GLY A 290 -3.50 -28.59 1.67
CA GLY A 290 -4.93 -28.96 1.73
C GLY A 290 -5.88 -27.88 2.26
N TYR A 291 -5.41 -26.68 2.61
CA TYR A 291 -6.28 -25.55 2.92
C TYR A 291 -6.58 -24.73 1.66
N MET A 292 -7.86 -24.45 1.45
CA MET A 292 -8.33 -23.93 0.16
C MET A 292 -7.99 -22.46 -0.06
N ILE A 293 -7.76 -21.66 1.00
CA ILE A 293 -7.46 -20.21 0.93
C ILE A 293 -6.67 -19.75 2.19
N SER A 294 -5.70 -18.84 2.03
CA SER A 294 -5.07 -18.08 3.13
C SER A 294 -5.96 -16.90 3.47
N ASN A 295 -6.36 -16.75 4.74
CA ASN A 295 -7.02 -15.51 5.15
C ASN A 295 -5.96 -14.42 5.14
N ALA A 296 -6.25 -13.27 4.54
CA ALA A 296 -5.36 -12.12 4.50
C ALA A 296 -5.55 -11.20 5.72
N GLY A 297 -4.47 -10.55 6.18
CA GLY A 297 -4.46 -9.71 7.39
C GLY A 297 -3.21 -8.83 7.40
N TRP A 298 -3.13 -7.95 6.41
CA TRP A 298 -2.02 -7.03 6.18
C TRP A 298 -2.48 -5.56 6.20
N ASP A 299 -3.71 -5.30 5.75
CA ASP A 299 -4.32 -3.97 5.69
C ASP A 299 -4.27 -3.25 7.04
N TYR A 300 -4.61 -3.95 8.13
CA TYR A 300 -4.68 -3.32 9.43
C TYR A 300 -3.31 -2.92 10.00
N ASN A 301 -2.24 -3.69 9.74
CA ASN A 301 -0.88 -3.28 10.11
C ASN A 301 -0.46 -2.00 9.35
N MET A 302 -0.78 -1.92 8.06
CA MET A 302 -0.55 -0.71 7.26
C MET A 302 -1.36 0.48 7.79
N LEU A 303 -2.66 0.29 8.02
CA LEU A 303 -3.56 1.32 8.57
C LEU A 303 -3.00 1.88 9.89
N ARG A 304 -2.69 1.01 10.84
CA ARG A 304 -2.16 1.40 12.15
C ARG A 304 -0.87 2.17 12.03
N TRP A 305 0.04 1.75 11.15
CA TRP A 305 1.30 2.47 10.95
C TRP A 305 1.07 3.86 10.33
N VAL A 306 0.28 3.97 9.26
CA VAL A 306 -0.03 5.25 8.60
C VAL A 306 -0.69 6.23 9.58
N GLU A 307 -1.65 5.75 10.36
CA GLU A 307 -2.37 6.51 11.38
C GLU A 307 -1.42 6.93 12.53
N LYS A 308 -0.54 6.03 12.99
CA LYS A 308 0.49 6.32 14.01
C LYS A 308 1.45 7.43 13.56
N GLN A 309 1.81 7.48 12.29
CA GLN A 309 2.67 8.54 11.73
C GLN A 309 1.92 9.87 11.53
N GLY A 310 0.58 9.88 11.66
CA GLY A 310 -0.22 11.09 11.49
C GLY A 310 -0.26 11.59 10.04
N TYR A 311 -0.05 10.74 9.04
CA TYR A 311 -0.11 11.14 7.64
C TYR A 311 -1.51 11.59 7.25
N ASP A 312 -1.61 12.68 6.49
CA ASP A 312 -2.88 13.21 6.01
C ASP A 312 -3.52 12.29 4.95
N THR A 313 -4.27 11.30 5.44
CA THR A 313 -4.77 10.19 4.63
C THR A 313 -6.31 10.17 4.63
N LYS A 314 -6.88 9.85 3.47
CA LYS A 314 -8.28 9.45 3.33
C LYS A 314 -8.37 8.03 2.81
N TYR A 315 -9.51 7.42 3.09
CA TYR A 315 -9.75 6.01 2.80
C TYR A 315 -10.91 5.88 1.83
N ILE A 316 -10.74 4.97 0.88
CA ILE A 316 -11.76 4.57 -0.09
C ILE A 316 -11.81 3.04 -0.17
N SER A 317 -12.92 2.49 -0.62
CA SER A 317 -12.96 1.12 -1.13
C SER A 317 -12.55 1.10 -2.60
N ASN A 318 -12.04 -0.02 -3.11
CA ASN A 318 -11.69 -0.08 -4.52
C ASN A 318 -12.90 0.08 -5.48
N LEU A 319 -14.13 -0.17 -5.01
CA LEU A 319 -15.35 0.18 -5.76
C LEU A 319 -15.48 1.70 -5.99
N ASP A 320 -15.00 2.54 -5.07
CA ASP A 320 -15.03 4.00 -5.27
C ASP A 320 -14.13 4.41 -6.45
N LEU A 321 -12.99 3.72 -6.62
CA LEU A 321 -12.14 3.87 -7.80
C LEU A 321 -12.82 3.35 -9.07
N HIS A 322 -13.74 2.38 -8.99
CA HIS A 322 -14.58 1.97 -10.12
C HIS A 322 -15.68 2.98 -10.45
N GLU A 323 -16.28 3.60 -9.45
CA GLU A 323 -17.48 4.42 -9.62
C GLU A 323 -17.19 5.89 -9.91
N ASN A 324 -16.08 6.41 -9.37
CA ASN A 324 -15.79 7.83 -9.39
C ASN A 324 -14.43 8.13 -10.03
N SER A 325 -14.44 8.74 -11.23
CA SER A 325 -13.21 9.19 -11.90
C SER A 325 -12.48 10.33 -11.19
N ALA A 326 -13.15 11.01 -10.26
CA ALA A 326 -12.59 12.10 -9.49
C ALA A 326 -11.99 11.68 -8.14
N VAL A 327 -12.07 10.40 -7.75
CA VAL A 327 -11.73 9.97 -6.37
C VAL A 327 -10.26 10.23 -5.97
N LEU A 328 -9.36 10.31 -6.95
CA LEU A 328 -7.94 10.63 -6.74
C LEU A 328 -7.61 12.09 -7.05
N GLN A 329 -8.59 12.91 -7.44
CA GLN A 329 -8.35 14.34 -7.66
C GLN A 329 -7.87 14.97 -6.36
N GLN A 330 -6.88 15.87 -6.48
CA GLN A 330 -6.25 16.56 -5.35
C GLN A 330 -5.32 15.70 -4.47
N ALA A 331 -5.26 14.38 -4.68
CA ALA A 331 -4.28 13.53 -4.01
C ALA A 331 -2.86 13.77 -4.55
N LYS A 332 -1.86 13.62 -3.68
CA LYS A 332 -0.45 13.54 -4.10
C LYS A 332 -0.03 12.10 -4.37
N ALA A 333 -0.63 11.14 -3.66
CA ALA A 333 -0.38 9.73 -3.89
C ALA A 333 -1.61 8.86 -3.66
N PHE A 334 -1.72 7.81 -4.48
CA PHE A 334 -2.55 6.64 -4.26
C PHE A 334 -1.74 5.56 -3.55
N VAL A 335 -2.34 4.92 -2.54
CA VAL A 335 -1.72 3.85 -1.76
C VAL A 335 -2.62 2.62 -1.78
N SER A 336 -2.10 1.51 -2.28
CA SER A 336 -2.70 0.18 -2.18
C SER A 336 -1.87 -0.68 -1.23
N ALA A 337 -2.54 -1.42 -0.36
CA ALA A 337 -1.95 -2.33 0.61
C ALA A 337 -2.87 -3.55 0.75
N GLY A 338 -2.51 -4.51 1.61
CA GLY A 338 -3.31 -5.71 1.73
C GLY A 338 -3.12 -6.65 0.55
N HIS A 339 -4.18 -7.33 0.13
CA HIS A 339 -4.21 -8.15 -1.09
C HIS A 339 -5.21 -7.55 -2.08
N ASP A 340 -4.71 -6.79 -3.06
CA ASP A 340 -5.55 -6.00 -3.98
C ASP A 340 -5.56 -6.61 -5.39
N GLU A 341 -5.99 -7.87 -5.48
CA GLU A 341 -5.86 -8.73 -6.68
C GLU A 341 -6.87 -8.39 -7.80
N TYR A 342 -8.11 -8.01 -7.45
CA TYR A 342 -9.22 -7.92 -8.40
C TYR A 342 -9.57 -6.47 -8.78
N TYR A 343 -9.33 -6.10 -10.04
CA TYR A 343 -9.56 -4.74 -10.54
C TYR A 343 -10.50 -4.73 -11.74
N SER A 344 -11.37 -3.73 -11.86
CA SER A 344 -12.05 -3.49 -13.14
C SER A 344 -11.14 -2.75 -14.11
N LYS A 345 -11.43 -2.85 -15.41
CA LYS A 345 -10.75 -2.04 -16.44
C LYS A 345 -10.83 -0.54 -16.15
N ALA A 346 -11.96 -0.07 -15.64
CA ALA A 346 -12.15 1.34 -15.30
C ALA A 346 -11.24 1.78 -14.13
N MET A 347 -10.98 0.91 -13.15
CA MET A 347 -10.01 1.19 -12.09
C MET A 347 -8.57 1.28 -12.66
N TRP A 348 -8.19 0.33 -13.53
CA TRP A 348 -6.89 0.36 -14.23
C TRP A 348 -6.68 1.68 -14.98
N ASP A 349 -7.66 2.07 -15.80
CA ASP A 349 -7.58 3.30 -16.60
C ASP A 349 -7.39 4.54 -15.73
N ARG A 350 -8.07 4.59 -14.58
CA ARG A 350 -7.93 5.70 -13.64
C ARG A 350 -6.56 5.74 -12.96
N LEU A 351 -5.95 4.59 -12.66
CA LEU A 351 -4.57 4.57 -12.14
C LEU A 351 -3.57 5.01 -13.21
N VAL A 352 -3.75 4.58 -14.46
CA VAL A 352 -2.92 5.04 -15.59
C VAL A 352 -3.06 6.56 -15.80
N GLN A 353 -4.29 7.07 -15.76
CA GLN A 353 -4.57 8.51 -15.87
C GLN A 353 -4.02 9.30 -14.69
N ALA A 354 -4.16 8.78 -13.46
CA ALA A 354 -3.61 9.39 -12.26
C ALA A 354 -2.07 9.51 -12.34
N ARG A 355 -1.38 8.42 -12.74
CA ARG A 355 0.06 8.46 -13.00
C ARG A 355 0.39 9.52 -14.05
N ALA A 356 -0.30 9.51 -15.19
CA ALA A 356 -0.06 10.49 -16.27
C ALA A 356 -0.31 11.96 -15.82
N ALA A 357 -1.20 12.18 -14.85
CA ALA A 357 -1.44 13.48 -14.22
C ALA A 357 -0.41 13.84 -13.13
N GLY A 358 0.61 13.00 -12.89
CA GLY A 358 1.66 13.23 -11.92
C GLY A 358 1.33 12.82 -10.48
N ILE A 359 0.24 12.07 -10.27
CA ILE A 359 -0.11 11.45 -8.98
C ILE A 359 0.79 10.23 -8.77
N ASN A 360 1.44 10.16 -7.62
CA ASN A 360 2.34 9.06 -7.27
C ASN A 360 1.55 7.79 -6.92
N LEU A 361 2.09 6.61 -7.19
CA LEU A 361 1.43 5.33 -6.88
C LEU A 361 2.34 4.48 -5.98
N ALA A 362 1.80 3.93 -4.90
CA ALA A 362 2.54 3.03 -4.02
C ALA A 362 1.74 1.75 -3.73
N PHE A 363 2.36 0.60 -4.00
CA PHE A 363 1.78 -0.73 -3.82
C PHE A 363 2.56 -1.50 -2.75
N PHE A 364 1.98 -1.65 -1.56
CA PHE A 364 2.53 -2.43 -0.45
C PHE A 364 1.99 -3.86 -0.47
N SER A 365 2.09 -4.51 -1.64
CA SER A 365 1.53 -5.83 -1.90
C SER A 365 2.31 -6.61 -2.99
N ALA A 366 1.81 -7.80 -3.29
CA ALA A 366 2.09 -8.62 -4.47
C ALA A 366 0.76 -9.13 -5.03
N ASN A 367 0.77 -9.65 -6.26
CA ASN A 367 -0.45 -10.10 -6.96
C ASN A 367 -1.55 -9.04 -7.10
N GLN A 368 -1.20 -7.77 -6.94
CA GLN A 368 -2.13 -6.69 -7.21
C GLN A 368 -2.47 -6.60 -8.70
N ILE A 369 -3.72 -6.25 -9.01
CA ILE A 369 -4.21 -6.01 -10.38
C ILE A 369 -4.02 -7.25 -11.29
N TYR A 370 -4.15 -8.45 -10.73
CA TYR A 370 -3.97 -9.68 -11.48
C TYR A 370 -5.20 -10.00 -12.35
N TRP A 371 -6.40 -9.98 -11.76
CA TRP A 371 -7.64 -10.29 -12.45
C TRP A 371 -8.43 -9.05 -12.85
N GLN A 372 -8.80 -8.98 -14.13
CA GLN A 372 -9.81 -8.05 -14.62
C GLN A 372 -11.21 -8.57 -14.27
N VAL A 373 -12.02 -7.76 -13.60
CA VAL A 373 -13.42 -8.06 -13.25
C VAL A 373 -14.42 -7.08 -13.87
N ARG A 374 -15.69 -7.50 -13.93
CA ARG A 374 -16.82 -6.62 -14.26
C ARG A 374 -17.75 -6.44 -13.06
N PHE A 375 -18.28 -5.25 -12.90
CA PHE A 375 -19.35 -4.98 -11.95
C PHE A 375 -20.67 -4.78 -12.70
N VAL A 376 -21.74 -5.37 -12.20
CA VAL A 376 -23.09 -5.24 -12.71
C VAL A 376 -24.08 -5.00 -11.57
N ASP A 377 -25.29 -4.61 -11.93
CA ASP A 377 -26.35 -4.40 -10.96
C ASP A 377 -26.75 -5.72 -10.28
N GLY A 378 -27.01 -5.66 -8.97
CA GLY A 378 -27.62 -6.74 -8.20
C GLY A 378 -29.13 -6.82 -8.39
N ALA A 379 -29.73 -7.92 -7.93
CA ALA A 379 -31.17 -8.09 -7.96
C ALA A 379 -31.86 -7.33 -6.82
N TYR A 380 -31.20 -7.20 -5.67
CA TYR A 380 -31.80 -6.78 -4.40
C TYR A 380 -31.11 -5.57 -3.77
N GLY A 381 -31.69 -5.06 -2.68
CA GLY A 381 -31.17 -3.92 -1.92
C GLY A 381 -31.63 -2.55 -2.41
N ALA A 382 -31.46 -1.54 -1.56
CA ALA A 382 -31.88 -0.16 -1.83
C ALA A 382 -31.09 0.48 -2.98
N THR A 383 -29.82 0.11 -3.14
CA THR A 383 -29.06 0.35 -4.36
C THR A 383 -28.72 -0.98 -5.02
N LYS A 384 -28.99 -1.07 -6.32
CA LYS A 384 -28.62 -2.24 -7.12
C LYS A 384 -27.28 -2.06 -7.80
N LYS A 385 -26.79 -0.83 -7.93
CA LYS A 385 -25.63 -0.51 -8.76
C LYS A 385 -24.36 -1.21 -8.28
N ASN A 386 -23.66 -1.87 -9.20
CA ASN A 386 -22.35 -2.51 -8.96
C ASN A 386 -22.30 -3.51 -7.79
N ARG A 387 -23.44 -4.14 -7.45
CA ARG A 387 -23.53 -5.06 -6.32
C ARG A 387 -23.07 -6.47 -6.65
N ILE A 388 -22.97 -6.84 -7.93
CA ILE A 388 -22.43 -8.14 -8.36
C ILE A 388 -21.09 -7.93 -9.08
N MET A 389 -20.08 -8.70 -8.69
CA MET A 389 -18.79 -8.79 -9.36
C MET A 389 -18.71 -10.10 -10.14
N ILE A 390 -18.45 -10.02 -11.44
CA ILE A 390 -18.29 -11.14 -12.37
C ILE A 390 -16.80 -11.39 -12.63
N CYS A 391 -16.40 -12.66 -12.62
CA CYS A 391 -15.07 -13.12 -12.99
C CYS A 391 -15.08 -14.57 -13.45
N TYR A 392 -14.73 -14.81 -14.71
CA TYR A 392 -14.50 -16.12 -15.31
C TYR A 392 -13.00 -16.43 -15.28
N ARG A 393 -12.53 -17.02 -14.17
CA ARG A 393 -11.10 -17.33 -13.99
C ARG A 393 -10.66 -18.45 -14.93
N GLY A 394 -9.61 -18.20 -15.71
CA GLY A 394 -9.03 -19.19 -16.62
C GLY A 394 -9.80 -19.38 -17.93
N GLY A 395 -10.67 -18.43 -18.30
CA GLY A 395 -11.37 -18.38 -19.58
C GLY A 395 -12.84 -18.81 -19.50
N GLY A 396 -13.48 -18.94 -20.67
CA GLY A 396 -14.90 -19.28 -20.77
C GLY A 396 -15.86 -18.10 -20.52
N ASP A 397 -15.34 -16.88 -20.46
CA ASP A 397 -16.16 -15.67 -20.46
C ASP A 397 -16.92 -15.56 -21.80
N PRO A 398 -18.27 -15.43 -21.79
CA PRO A 398 -19.03 -15.22 -23.02
C PRO A 398 -18.77 -13.87 -23.67
N VAL A 399 -18.21 -12.90 -22.94
CA VAL A 399 -17.84 -11.59 -23.47
C VAL A 399 -16.41 -11.64 -24.02
N THR A 400 -16.24 -11.20 -25.27
CA THR A 400 -14.95 -11.29 -26.01
C THR A 400 -14.25 -9.94 -26.23
N ASP A 401 -14.88 -8.81 -25.89
CA ASP A 401 -14.20 -7.51 -25.89
C ASP A 401 -13.21 -7.44 -24.74
N ASN A 402 -11.91 -7.36 -25.02
CA ASN A 402 -10.84 -7.29 -24.02
C ASN A 402 -11.01 -6.18 -22.96
N ASN A 403 -11.79 -5.12 -23.21
CA ASN A 403 -12.09 -4.10 -22.20
C ASN A 403 -13.12 -4.55 -21.17
N LEU A 404 -13.91 -5.57 -21.50
CA LEU A 404 -14.99 -6.11 -20.69
C LEU A 404 -14.69 -7.52 -20.24
N THR A 405 -14.08 -8.37 -21.06
CA THR A 405 -13.68 -9.76 -20.75
C THR A 405 -12.95 -9.83 -19.41
N THR A 406 -13.34 -10.76 -18.57
CA THR A 406 -12.67 -11.05 -17.30
C THR A 406 -11.60 -12.10 -17.56
N ASP A 407 -10.35 -11.75 -17.32
CA ASP A 407 -9.20 -12.64 -17.36
C ASP A 407 -8.03 -11.93 -16.68
N GLN A 408 -6.84 -12.53 -16.69
CA GLN A 408 -5.64 -11.86 -16.21
C GLN A 408 -5.34 -10.63 -17.06
N PHE A 409 -5.04 -9.51 -16.41
CA PHE A 409 -4.74 -8.24 -17.08
C PHE A 409 -3.65 -8.37 -18.15
N ARG A 410 -2.60 -9.15 -17.88
CA ARG A 410 -1.51 -9.46 -18.83
C ARG A 410 -1.97 -10.11 -20.12
N PHE A 411 -2.93 -11.04 -20.08
CA PHE A 411 -3.45 -11.72 -21.27
C PHE A 411 -4.38 -10.83 -22.10
N LEU A 412 -4.88 -9.74 -21.51
CA LEU A 412 -5.67 -8.72 -22.17
C LEU A 412 -4.81 -7.53 -22.66
N GLY A 413 -3.48 -7.69 -22.69
CA GLY A 413 -2.54 -6.67 -23.18
C GLY A 413 -2.22 -5.55 -22.17
N ARG A 414 -2.47 -5.78 -20.89
CA ARG A 414 -2.22 -4.81 -19.80
C ARG A 414 -1.38 -5.46 -18.68
N PRO A 415 -0.15 -5.91 -18.95
CA PRO A 415 0.65 -6.56 -17.93
C PRO A 415 0.93 -5.62 -16.75
N GLU A 416 0.80 -6.16 -15.55
CA GLU A 416 0.85 -5.44 -14.28
C GLU A 416 2.19 -4.70 -14.12
N ALA A 417 3.28 -5.36 -14.53
CA ALA A 417 4.63 -4.79 -14.48
C ALA A 417 4.75 -3.46 -15.25
N GLY A 418 3.98 -3.23 -16.31
CA GLY A 418 4.01 -1.97 -17.08
C GLY A 418 3.44 -0.76 -16.33
N LEU A 419 2.59 -1.00 -15.32
CA LEU A 419 2.08 0.04 -14.42
C LEU A 419 2.79 0.00 -13.07
N VAL A 420 2.93 -1.17 -12.47
CA VAL A 420 3.37 -1.32 -11.08
C VAL A 420 4.90 -1.40 -10.94
N GLY A 421 5.61 -1.78 -11.98
CA GLY A 421 7.07 -1.97 -11.99
C GLY A 421 7.53 -3.42 -11.75
N ASN A 422 6.67 -4.26 -11.19
CA ASN A 422 6.83 -5.71 -11.05
C ASN A 422 5.48 -6.43 -11.30
N GLN A 423 5.48 -7.75 -11.48
CA GLN A 423 4.26 -8.54 -11.65
C GLN A 423 4.32 -9.87 -10.90
N TYR A 424 3.15 -10.43 -10.57
CA TYR A 424 3.04 -11.71 -9.86
C TYR A 424 3.73 -12.86 -10.59
N VAL A 425 4.45 -13.66 -9.80
CA VAL A 425 5.13 -14.87 -10.28
C VAL A 425 4.67 -16.16 -9.61
N THR A 426 4.50 -16.19 -8.28
CA THR A 426 4.10 -17.42 -7.57
C THR A 426 3.71 -17.19 -6.11
N ASP A 427 3.10 -18.23 -5.54
CA ASP A 427 2.84 -18.46 -4.12
C ASP A 427 2.77 -19.99 -3.84
N PRO A 428 2.83 -20.46 -2.58
CA PRO A 428 3.35 -19.76 -1.39
C PRO A 428 4.85 -19.48 -1.45
N VAL A 429 5.25 -18.33 -0.93
CA VAL A 429 6.64 -18.01 -0.58
C VAL A 429 6.71 -17.58 0.88
N VAL A 430 7.76 -18.03 1.57
CA VAL A 430 8.11 -17.60 2.93
C VAL A 430 9.62 -17.37 2.95
N GLY A 431 10.04 -16.16 3.29
CA GLY A 431 11.45 -15.83 3.41
C GLY A 431 11.71 -14.40 3.85
N ASP A 432 12.88 -13.90 3.46
CA ASP A 432 13.35 -12.56 3.80
C ASP A 432 13.46 -11.67 2.55
N ILE A 433 13.20 -10.36 2.70
CA ILE A 433 13.55 -9.40 1.65
C ILE A 433 15.05 -9.10 1.72
N THR A 434 15.79 -9.31 0.64
CA THR A 434 17.24 -9.05 0.57
C THR A 434 17.50 -7.72 -0.14
N ILE A 435 17.97 -6.73 0.60
CA ILE A 435 18.29 -5.41 0.07
C ILE A 435 19.47 -5.52 -0.92
N SER A 436 19.32 -4.92 -2.11
CA SER A 436 20.29 -5.01 -3.21
C SER A 436 20.76 -3.65 -3.71
N ASN A 437 20.19 -2.55 -3.20
CA ASN A 437 20.57 -1.18 -3.56
C ASN A 437 20.37 -0.24 -2.35
N ALA A 438 21.09 -0.49 -1.27
CA ALA A 438 21.08 0.30 -0.05
C ALA A 438 21.62 1.73 -0.23
N GLY A 439 22.37 1.99 -1.31
CA GLY A 439 22.82 3.34 -1.66
C GLY A 439 21.71 4.27 -2.16
N HIS A 440 20.55 3.72 -2.54
CA HIS A 440 19.40 4.51 -2.97
C HIS A 440 18.88 5.40 -1.84
N TRP A 441 18.55 6.65 -2.14
CA TRP A 441 18.17 7.66 -1.13
C TRP A 441 16.95 7.30 -0.27
N LEU A 442 16.10 6.35 -0.71
CA LEU A 442 15.00 5.82 0.12
C LEU A 442 15.50 5.04 1.34
N PHE A 443 16.73 4.52 1.31
CA PHE A 443 17.39 3.88 2.46
C PHE A 443 18.17 4.87 3.33
N ALA A 444 18.14 6.17 3.04
CA ALA A 444 18.80 7.18 3.85
C ALA A 444 18.39 7.05 5.32
N GLN A 445 19.39 7.07 6.21
CA GLN A 445 19.21 6.96 7.67
C GLN A 445 18.54 5.66 8.17
N THR A 446 18.38 4.64 7.32
CA THR A 446 17.87 3.33 7.76
C THR A 446 18.94 2.46 8.41
N GLY A 447 20.21 2.72 8.13
CA GLY A 447 21.35 1.86 8.51
C GLY A 447 21.49 0.59 7.67
N ALA A 448 20.67 0.41 6.63
CA ALA A 448 20.74 -0.75 5.76
C ALA A 448 22.02 -0.75 4.89
N THR A 449 22.50 -1.95 4.59
CA THR A 449 23.57 -2.23 3.62
C THR A 449 23.08 -3.24 2.60
N ASP A 450 23.75 -3.33 1.46
CA ASP A 450 23.48 -4.42 0.51
C ASP A 450 23.66 -5.78 1.20
N GLY A 451 22.76 -6.72 0.92
CA GLY A 451 22.69 -8.02 1.57
C GLY A 451 21.94 -8.04 2.91
N ALA A 452 21.56 -6.88 3.47
CA ALA A 452 20.75 -6.83 4.68
C ALA A 452 19.36 -7.47 4.43
N LEU A 453 18.87 -8.18 5.45
CA LEU A 453 17.65 -8.98 5.36
C LEU A 453 16.53 -8.33 6.17
N LEU A 454 15.37 -8.11 5.53
CA LEU A 454 14.13 -7.81 6.24
C LEU A 454 13.41 -9.12 6.54
N LYS A 455 13.54 -9.57 7.78
CA LYS A 455 13.15 -10.91 8.22
C LYS A 455 11.65 -11.14 8.12
N GLY A 456 11.25 -12.24 7.48
CA GLY A 456 9.84 -12.65 7.36
C GLY A 456 8.95 -11.71 6.56
N LEU A 457 9.53 -10.80 5.76
CA LEU A 457 8.78 -9.85 4.93
C LEU A 457 8.64 -10.29 3.46
N LEU A 458 9.14 -11.47 3.07
CA LEU A 458 8.99 -12.01 1.72
C LEU A 458 7.92 -13.11 1.67
N GLY A 459 6.81 -12.81 0.98
CA GLY A 459 5.66 -13.70 0.84
C GLY A 459 4.35 -12.93 1.01
N TYR A 460 3.20 -13.57 1.23
CA TYR A 460 2.89 -14.96 0.88
C TYR A 460 2.98 -15.16 -0.64
N GLU A 461 2.50 -14.18 -1.38
CA GLU A 461 2.66 -14.07 -2.83
C GLU A 461 3.76 -13.04 -3.12
N VAL A 462 4.43 -13.22 -4.26
CA VAL A 462 5.57 -12.37 -4.64
C VAL A 462 5.50 -11.94 -6.11
N ASN A 463 6.06 -10.76 -6.37
CA ASN A 463 6.21 -10.21 -7.71
C ASN A 463 7.69 -10.06 -8.08
N SER A 464 7.98 -10.18 -9.37
CA SER A 464 9.30 -9.94 -9.96
C SER A 464 9.28 -8.78 -10.95
N TYR A 465 10.41 -8.10 -11.07
CA TYR A 465 10.68 -7.21 -12.19
C TYR A 465 10.70 -8.02 -13.50
N MET A 466 10.19 -7.42 -14.58
CA MET A 466 10.07 -8.10 -15.88
C MET A 466 10.76 -7.32 -16.97
N GLU A 467 11.89 -7.84 -17.44
CA GLU A 467 12.63 -7.27 -18.56
C GLU A 467 11.75 -7.13 -19.80
N GLY A 468 11.75 -5.94 -20.42
CA GLY A 468 10.93 -5.63 -21.60
C GLY A 468 9.44 -5.35 -21.32
N ILE A 469 8.97 -5.48 -20.09
CA ILE A 469 7.59 -5.16 -19.68
C ILE A 469 7.58 -4.03 -18.63
N SER A 470 8.37 -4.19 -17.56
CA SER A 470 8.58 -3.14 -16.57
C SER A 470 9.18 -1.89 -17.25
N PRO A 471 8.82 -0.67 -16.82
CA PRO A 471 9.43 0.56 -17.36
C PRO A 471 10.96 0.51 -17.28
N ALA A 472 11.65 0.89 -18.35
CA ALA A 472 13.10 0.72 -18.50
C ALA A 472 13.94 1.43 -17.40
N GLN A 473 13.39 2.48 -16.80
CA GLN A 473 14.00 3.25 -15.72
C GLN A 473 13.74 2.66 -14.32
N THR A 474 13.09 1.49 -14.23
CA THR A 474 12.80 0.81 -12.96
C THR A 474 14.08 0.41 -12.25
N LYS A 475 14.17 0.81 -10.98
CA LYS A 475 15.23 0.41 -10.06
C LYS A 475 14.73 -0.74 -9.20
N ARG A 476 15.56 -1.78 -9.07
CA ARG A 476 15.38 -2.86 -8.09
C ARG A 476 16.10 -2.48 -6.81
N LEU A 477 15.33 -2.18 -5.76
CA LEU A 477 15.82 -1.74 -4.46
C LEU A 477 16.19 -2.92 -3.56
N ALA A 478 15.48 -4.03 -3.73
CA ALA A 478 15.76 -5.33 -3.14
C ALA A 478 15.48 -6.41 -4.19
N SER A 479 16.22 -7.50 -4.13
CA SER A 479 16.10 -8.65 -5.02
C SER A 479 16.30 -9.92 -4.20
N SER A 480 15.20 -10.58 -3.85
CA SER A 480 15.19 -11.77 -3.00
C SER A 480 15.18 -13.05 -3.83
N PRO A 481 16.26 -13.85 -3.81
CA PRO A 481 16.23 -15.17 -4.42
C PRO A 481 15.39 -16.13 -3.59
N PHE A 482 14.60 -16.97 -4.25
CA PHE A 482 13.90 -18.10 -3.65
C PHE A 482 13.80 -19.26 -4.64
N THR A 483 13.48 -20.46 -4.13
CA THR A 483 13.27 -21.65 -4.96
C THR A 483 11.80 -22.05 -4.91
N PHE A 484 11.19 -22.25 -6.07
CA PHE A 484 9.82 -22.75 -6.20
C PHE A 484 9.78 -23.88 -7.23
N ASN A 485 9.25 -25.04 -6.84
CA ASN A 485 9.23 -26.26 -7.67
C ASN A 485 10.59 -26.59 -8.33
N GLY A 486 11.70 -26.39 -7.62
CA GLY A 486 13.06 -26.64 -8.11
C GLY A 486 13.63 -25.57 -9.04
N ALA A 487 12.87 -24.53 -9.38
CA ALA A 487 13.34 -23.38 -10.15
C ALA A 487 13.80 -22.26 -9.23
N ASN A 488 14.93 -21.64 -9.54
CA ASN A 488 15.40 -20.42 -8.87
C ASN A 488 14.69 -19.21 -9.48
N MET A 489 14.06 -18.42 -8.63
CA MET A 489 13.29 -17.23 -8.99
C MET A 489 13.71 -16.07 -8.08
N THR A 490 13.27 -14.85 -8.42
CA THR A 490 13.51 -13.65 -7.62
C THR A 490 12.23 -12.90 -7.36
N SER A 491 12.14 -12.24 -6.21
CA SER A 491 11.11 -11.22 -5.92
C SER A 491 11.79 -9.86 -5.81
N ASP A 492 11.19 -8.83 -6.39
CA ASP A 492 11.85 -7.52 -6.50
C ASP A 492 11.00 -6.39 -5.89
N VAL A 493 11.62 -5.64 -4.96
CA VAL A 493 11.11 -4.31 -4.55
C VAL A 493 11.52 -3.32 -5.63
N THR A 494 10.54 -2.64 -6.24
CA THR A 494 10.77 -1.79 -7.40
C THR A 494 10.37 -0.34 -7.17
N TYR A 495 11.10 0.58 -7.79
CA TYR A 495 10.81 2.01 -7.80
C TYR A 495 11.14 2.60 -9.16
N TYR A 496 10.28 3.45 -9.71
CA TYR A 496 10.57 4.20 -10.93
C TYR A 496 9.91 5.57 -10.92
N VAL A 497 10.43 6.48 -11.75
CA VAL A 497 9.81 7.78 -12.02
C VAL A 497 9.33 7.79 -13.46
N ASP A 498 8.03 7.99 -13.67
CA ASP A 498 7.40 8.06 -14.99
C ASP A 498 7.78 9.35 -15.74
N GLN A 499 7.56 9.42 -17.04
CA GLN A 499 7.77 10.64 -17.83
C GLN A 499 6.89 11.82 -17.34
N SER A 500 5.72 11.52 -16.78
CA SER A 500 4.88 12.48 -16.06
C SER A 500 5.49 12.99 -14.75
N THR A 501 6.64 12.42 -14.35
CA THR A 501 7.33 12.56 -13.05
C THR A 501 6.59 11.98 -11.85
N ALA A 502 5.50 11.23 -12.07
CA ALA A 502 4.91 10.43 -11.02
C ALA A 502 5.91 9.36 -10.54
N GLN A 503 6.08 9.25 -9.23
CA GLN A 503 6.87 8.20 -8.60
C GLN A 503 5.98 6.97 -8.42
N VAL A 504 6.47 5.80 -8.80
CA VAL A 504 5.77 4.52 -8.63
C VAL A 504 6.64 3.55 -7.86
N PHE A 505 6.08 2.97 -6.81
CA PHE A 505 6.75 2.04 -5.91
C PHE A 505 5.94 0.75 -5.74
N SER A 506 6.62 -0.39 -5.69
CA SER A 506 6.03 -1.66 -5.27
C SER A 506 6.98 -2.48 -4.40
N THR A 507 6.44 -3.06 -3.32
CA THR A 507 7.19 -3.98 -2.44
C THR A 507 7.44 -5.33 -3.09
N GLY A 508 6.59 -5.74 -4.03
CA GLY A 508 6.62 -7.05 -4.65
C GLY A 508 6.42 -8.22 -3.68
N SER A 509 5.90 -7.92 -2.48
CA SER A 509 5.63 -8.88 -1.41
C SER A 509 4.44 -8.38 -0.61
N ILE A 510 3.46 -9.25 -0.36
CA ILE A 510 2.28 -8.93 0.46
C ILE A 510 2.68 -8.68 1.93
N GLN A 511 3.70 -9.36 2.43
CA GLN A 511 4.08 -9.38 3.84
C GLN A 511 4.74 -8.08 4.34
N TRP A 512 5.02 -7.11 3.47
CA TRP A 512 5.70 -5.87 3.86
C TRP A 512 5.05 -5.17 5.06
N SER A 513 3.72 -5.10 5.10
CA SER A 513 2.98 -4.40 6.17
C SER A 513 3.23 -4.98 7.56
N TRP A 514 3.63 -6.25 7.68
CA TRP A 514 4.01 -6.84 8.97
C TRP A 514 5.29 -6.23 9.55
N GLY A 515 6.16 -5.68 8.70
CA GLY A 515 7.35 -4.94 9.10
C GLY A 515 7.02 -3.59 9.73
N LEU A 516 5.80 -3.08 9.54
CA LEU A 516 5.43 -1.72 9.92
C LEU A 516 4.79 -1.62 11.31
N ASP A 517 4.01 -2.62 11.72
CA ASP A 517 3.28 -2.59 13.00
C ASP A 517 3.22 -3.99 13.64
N ALA A 518 3.29 -4.03 14.97
CA ALA A 518 3.35 -5.25 15.77
C ALA A 518 1.99 -5.91 16.04
N TYR A 519 0.87 -5.41 15.47
CA TYR A 519 -0.42 -6.06 15.64
C TYR A 519 -0.39 -7.49 15.05
N ILE A 520 -0.66 -8.46 15.91
CA ILE A 520 -0.75 -9.88 15.57
C ILE A 520 -2.04 -10.41 16.19
N PRO A 521 -3.08 -10.70 15.40
CA PRO A 521 -4.30 -11.32 15.92
C PRO A 521 -3.96 -12.72 16.43
N GLY A 522 -4.42 -13.07 17.63
CA GLY A 522 -4.36 -14.44 18.16
C GLY A 522 -2.98 -15.10 18.18
N ASN A 523 -1.88 -14.34 18.19
CA ASN A 523 -0.50 -14.83 18.07
C ASN A 523 -0.28 -15.74 16.84
N LEU A 524 -0.97 -15.47 15.72
CA LEU A 524 -0.98 -16.34 14.53
C LEU A 524 0.35 -16.37 13.77
N ARG A 525 1.28 -15.46 14.06
CA ARG A 525 2.63 -15.40 13.46
C ARG A 525 3.62 -14.74 14.44
N PRO A 526 4.94 -14.88 14.22
CA PRO A 526 5.93 -14.05 14.90
C PRO A 526 5.76 -12.55 14.61
N ASP A 527 6.36 -11.73 15.47
CA ASP A 527 6.56 -10.31 15.20
C ASP A 527 7.70 -10.13 14.19
N TYR A 528 7.39 -9.46 13.10
CA TYR A 528 8.32 -9.17 12.00
C TYR A 528 8.60 -7.68 11.86
N THR A 529 8.24 -6.86 12.86
CA THR A 529 8.52 -5.42 12.84
C THR A 529 10.00 -5.15 12.55
N SER A 530 10.23 -4.21 11.64
CA SER A 530 11.57 -3.91 11.13
C SER A 530 11.78 -2.40 11.14
N PRO A 531 12.73 -1.88 11.96
CA PRO A 531 13.08 -0.45 11.93
C PRO A 531 13.53 0.03 10.56
N VAL A 532 14.22 -0.83 9.79
CA VAL A 532 14.62 -0.53 8.40
C VAL A 532 13.39 -0.37 7.50
N ALA A 533 12.43 -1.30 7.56
CA ALA A 533 11.22 -1.20 6.76
C ALA A 533 10.37 0.02 7.14
N GLN A 534 10.27 0.35 8.44
CA GLN A 534 9.57 1.53 8.94
C GLN A 534 10.23 2.83 8.44
N ALA A 535 11.54 2.97 8.59
CA ALA A 535 12.27 4.16 8.16
C ALA A 535 12.27 4.31 6.63
N PHE A 536 12.44 3.22 5.88
CA PHE A 536 12.29 3.21 4.43
C PHE A 536 10.90 3.67 4.00
N THR A 537 9.86 3.12 4.63
CA THR A 537 8.47 3.47 4.28
C THR A 537 8.16 4.92 4.66
N ALA A 538 8.74 5.46 5.73
CA ALA A 538 8.64 6.88 6.07
C ALA A 538 9.30 7.78 5.01
N ASN A 539 10.50 7.42 4.54
CA ASN A 539 11.18 8.13 3.44
C ASN A 539 10.35 8.11 2.15
N LEU A 540 9.74 6.96 1.83
CA LEU A 540 8.84 6.82 0.70
C LEU A 540 7.58 7.69 0.83
N PHE A 541 6.92 7.69 2.00
CA PHE A 541 5.75 8.54 2.24
C PHE A 541 6.08 10.02 2.10
N ALA A 542 7.19 10.49 2.70
CA ALA A 542 7.65 11.86 2.50
C ALA A 542 7.84 12.20 1.01
N ALA A 543 8.36 11.24 0.23
CA ALA A 543 8.61 11.44 -1.19
C ALA A 543 7.35 11.48 -2.06
N ILE A 544 6.45 10.51 -1.92
CA ILE A 544 5.21 10.45 -2.69
C ILE A 544 4.18 11.50 -2.20
N GLY A 545 4.34 11.97 -0.96
CA GLY A 545 3.64 13.14 -0.43
C GLY A 545 4.19 14.47 -0.94
N GLU A 546 5.27 14.49 -1.71
CA GLU A 546 5.92 15.72 -2.20
C GLU A 546 6.41 16.64 -1.07
N GLN A 547 6.93 16.06 0.00
CA GLN A 547 7.51 16.80 1.13
C GLN A 547 9.01 17.06 0.92
N ASN A 548 9.55 18.04 1.66
CA ASN A 548 10.97 18.40 1.69
C ASN A 548 11.54 18.82 0.33
N LEU A 549 10.72 19.51 -0.46
CA LEU A 549 11.10 20.04 -1.77
C LEU A 549 11.59 21.49 -1.65
N ALA A 550 12.58 21.83 -2.46
CA ALA A 550 13.11 23.17 -2.58
C ALA A 550 13.48 23.53 -4.02
N THR A 551 13.49 24.82 -4.33
CA THR A 551 14.23 25.38 -5.48
C THR A 551 15.56 25.98 -5.02
N LEU A 552 16.55 25.98 -5.91
CA LEU A 552 17.86 26.59 -5.68
C LEU A 552 18.10 27.65 -6.76
N ALA A 553 17.98 28.92 -6.39
CA ALA A 553 18.13 30.06 -7.29
C ALA A 553 19.50 30.71 -7.12
N GLN A 554 20.18 31.06 -8.21
CA GLN A 554 21.44 31.78 -8.23
C GLN A 554 21.13 33.24 -8.65
N PRO A 555 21.10 34.20 -7.70
CA PRO A 555 20.55 35.53 -7.96
C PRO A 555 21.44 36.39 -8.85
N ALA A 556 22.77 36.22 -8.84
CA ALA A 556 23.67 37.11 -9.58
C ALA A 556 23.49 37.05 -11.11
N ALA A 557 23.08 35.89 -11.65
CA ALA A 557 22.76 35.71 -13.05
C ALA A 557 21.25 35.43 -13.29
N GLY A 558 20.42 35.46 -12.25
CA GLY A 558 18.98 35.17 -12.33
C GLY A 558 18.67 33.72 -12.71
N LEU A 559 19.53 32.77 -12.31
CA LEU A 559 19.43 31.37 -12.74
C LEU A 559 18.76 30.49 -11.70
N VAL A 560 18.23 29.33 -12.11
CA VAL A 560 17.70 28.30 -11.20
C VAL A 560 18.28 26.94 -11.55
N LEU A 561 18.68 26.18 -10.53
CA LEU A 561 19.17 24.82 -10.66
C LEU A 561 18.06 23.89 -11.16
N GLY A 562 18.28 23.23 -12.29
CA GLY A 562 17.34 22.26 -12.82
C GLY A 562 17.98 21.20 -13.69
N ILE A 563 17.14 20.34 -14.24
CA ILE A 563 17.53 19.32 -15.21
C ILE A 563 16.78 19.50 -16.54
N PRO A 564 17.26 18.93 -17.66
CA PRO A 564 16.51 18.86 -18.90
C PRO A 564 15.16 18.13 -18.70
N ALA A 565 14.10 18.64 -19.32
CA ALA A 565 12.79 18.01 -19.26
C ALA A 565 12.79 16.65 -19.97
N GLY A 566 12.12 15.65 -19.37
CA GLY A 566 12.01 14.29 -19.93
C GLY A 566 13.25 13.41 -19.75
N ASP A 567 14.34 13.90 -19.16
CA ASP A 567 15.53 13.07 -18.89
C ASP A 567 15.32 12.18 -17.66
N LEU A 568 15.32 10.86 -17.89
CA LEU A 568 15.17 9.82 -16.88
C LEU A 568 16.48 9.06 -16.59
N SER A 569 17.59 9.38 -17.26
CA SER A 569 18.80 8.54 -17.32
C SER A 569 20.10 9.20 -16.87
N GLY A 570 20.02 10.42 -16.32
CA GLY A 570 21.17 11.11 -15.73
C GLY A 570 21.70 12.20 -16.65
N ALA A 571 21.28 13.42 -16.35
CA ALA A 571 21.49 14.60 -17.19
C ALA A 571 22.66 15.47 -16.72
N GLN A 572 23.19 16.30 -17.62
CA GLN A 572 23.84 17.54 -17.18
C GLN A 572 22.84 18.40 -16.42
N VAL A 573 23.28 18.98 -15.31
CA VAL A 573 22.48 19.94 -14.58
C VAL A 573 22.54 21.28 -15.30
N LEU A 574 21.40 21.92 -15.46
CA LEU A 574 21.24 23.18 -16.17
C LEU A 574 21.05 24.32 -15.18
N ALA A 575 21.51 25.50 -15.61
CA ALA A 575 21.11 26.76 -15.00
C ALA A 575 20.05 27.40 -15.91
N ASN A 576 18.80 27.47 -15.46
CA ASN A 576 17.67 27.96 -16.26
C ASN A 576 17.42 29.47 -16.01
N ALA A 577 17.05 30.22 -17.05
CA ALA A 577 16.90 31.69 -17.02
C ALA A 577 15.80 32.22 -16.09
N ALA A 578 14.84 31.38 -15.68
CA ALA A 578 13.87 31.64 -14.63
C ALA A 578 13.13 30.35 -14.26
N ALA A 579 12.79 30.17 -12.98
CA ALA A 579 11.84 29.15 -12.57
C ALA A 579 10.43 29.57 -13.03
N SER A 580 9.77 28.76 -13.85
CA SER A 580 8.35 28.58 -13.57
C SER A 580 8.28 27.79 -12.27
N SER A 581 7.71 28.38 -11.21
CA SER A 581 7.62 27.80 -9.86
C SER A 581 6.96 26.42 -9.82
N HIS A 582 6.25 26.05 -10.89
CA HIS A 582 5.53 24.78 -11.05
C HIS A 582 6.30 23.72 -11.86
N SER A 583 7.46 24.04 -12.45
CA SER A 583 8.20 23.04 -13.23
C SER A 583 8.98 22.10 -12.31
N ARG A 584 8.57 20.82 -12.30
CA ARG A 584 9.17 19.77 -11.47
C ARG A 584 10.66 19.55 -11.74
N ILE A 585 11.17 19.99 -12.90
CA ILE A 585 12.58 19.86 -13.31
C ILE A 585 13.52 20.79 -12.53
N ASN A 586 13.00 21.83 -11.89
CA ASN A 586 13.77 22.80 -11.10
C ASN A 586 13.66 22.55 -9.58
N GLN A 587 13.04 21.44 -9.19
CA GLN A 587 12.70 21.14 -7.81
C GLN A 587 13.52 19.95 -7.33
N TRP A 588 14.04 20.09 -6.12
CA TRP A 588 14.97 19.15 -5.53
C TRP A 588 14.50 18.76 -4.14
N ARG A 589 14.52 17.47 -3.85
CA ARG A 589 14.31 16.93 -2.52
C ARG A 589 15.62 16.91 -1.78
N LEU A 590 15.64 17.46 -0.58
CA LEU A 590 16.82 17.44 0.28
C LEU A 590 16.65 16.30 1.28
N VAL A 591 17.44 15.25 1.10
CA VAL A 591 17.40 14.03 1.92
C VAL A 591 18.67 13.98 2.75
N ALA A 592 18.55 13.92 4.08
CA ALA A 592 19.73 13.80 4.94
C ALA A 592 20.52 12.54 4.59
N SER A 593 21.84 12.65 4.42
CA SER A 593 22.68 11.55 3.94
C SER A 593 23.09 10.54 5.03
N GLY A 594 22.79 10.84 6.31
CA GLY A 594 23.31 10.11 7.47
C GLY A 594 24.64 10.64 7.99
N ASP A 595 25.39 11.40 7.19
CA ASP A 595 26.52 12.19 7.64
C ASP A 595 26.04 13.55 8.20
N SER A 596 26.62 14.00 9.31
CA SER A 596 26.28 15.29 9.91
C SER A 596 26.44 16.42 8.90
N ASP A 597 25.40 17.23 8.73
CA ASP A 597 25.30 18.41 7.85
C ASP A 597 25.30 18.15 6.33
N TYR A 598 25.28 16.89 5.87
CA TYR A 598 25.26 16.56 4.45
C TYR A 598 23.92 16.00 3.98
N TYR A 599 23.54 16.40 2.77
CA TYR A 599 22.30 15.99 2.13
C TYR A 599 22.57 15.39 0.74
N HIS A 600 21.75 14.43 0.35
CA HIS A 600 21.48 14.15 -1.05
C HIS A 600 20.53 15.20 -1.60
N VAL A 601 20.89 15.80 -2.73
CA VAL A 601 20.05 16.73 -3.49
C VAL A 601 19.44 15.95 -4.64
N VAL A 602 18.23 15.44 -4.45
CA VAL A 602 17.56 14.49 -5.35
C VAL A 602 16.61 15.24 -6.28
N ALA A 603 16.81 15.13 -7.59
CA ALA A 603 15.95 15.76 -8.58
C ALA A 603 14.52 15.18 -8.48
N ARG A 604 13.51 16.05 -8.29
CA ARG A 604 12.11 15.61 -8.19
C ARG A 604 11.64 14.93 -9.47
N ALA A 605 12.10 15.39 -10.63
CA ALA A 605 11.60 14.97 -11.93
C ALA A 605 12.02 13.54 -12.36
N ASN A 606 13.13 13.01 -11.82
CA ASN A 606 13.62 11.67 -12.20
C ASN A 606 14.18 10.84 -11.02
N GLY A 607 14.22 11.39 -9.81
CA GLY A 607 14.67 10.67 -8.61
C GLY A 607 16.19 10.47 -8.52
N LEU A 608 16.98 11.13 -9.36
CA LEU A 608 18.44 11.01 -9.40
C LEU A 608 19.13 12.04 -8.50
N CYS A 609 20.31 11.71 -7.98
CA CYS A 609 21.11 12.57 -7.11
C CYS A 609 22.00 13.51 -7.91
N LEU A 610 22.08 14.77 -7.48
CA LEU A 610 23.12 15.71 -7.88
C LEU A 610 24.50 15.15 -7.52
N GLN A 611 25.41 15.13 -8.48
CA GLN A 611 26.74 14.55 -8.35
C GLN A 611 27.80 15.39 -9.08
N ALA A 612 28.96 15.59 -8.47
CA ALA A 612 30.14 16.04 -9.22
C ALA A 612 30.76 14.88 -10.01
N LEU A 613 31.09 15.11 -11.27
CA LEU A 613 31.61 14.06 -12.16
C LEU A 613 33.01 13.58 -11.75
N ALA A 614 33.83 14.47 -11.20
CA ALA A 614 35.18 14.22 -10.71
C ALA A 614 35.51 15.14 -9.52
N THR A 615 36.56 14.81 -8.77
CA THR A 615 36.98 15.53 -7.54
C THR A 615 37.96 16.68 -7.82
N SER A 616 37.97 17.22 -9.04
CA SER A 616 38.85 18.30 -9.47
C SER A 616 38.04 19.56 -9.80
N ALA A 617 38.60 20.74 -9.55
CA ALA A 617 38.01 22.00 -10.00
C ALA A 617 37.74 21.98 -11.51
N GLY A 618 36.60 22.53 -11.93
CA GLY A 618 36.12 22.49 -13.31
C GLY A 618 35.34 21.22 -13.67
N ALA A 619 35.23 20.23 -12.78
CA ALA A 619 34.42 19.05 -13.04
C ALA A 619 32.93 19.41 -13.12
N GLN A 620 32.21 18.79 -14.06
CA GLN A 620 30.79 19.05 -14.27
C GLN A 620 29.91 18.52 -13.14
N ALA A 621 28.83 19.24 -12.84
CA ALA A 621 27.73 18.73 -12.02
C ALA A 621 26.67 18.06 -12.91
N VAL A 622 26.31 16.82 -12.54
CA VAL A 622 25.38 15.96 -13.27
C VAL A 622 24.36 15.35 -12.31
N THR A 623 23.33 14.67 -12.84
CA THR A 623 22.51 13.74 -12.06
C THR A 623 22.89 12.29 -12.34
N ARG A 624 22.92 11.46 -11.29
CA ARG A 624 23.24 10.02 -11.35
C ARG A 624 22.38 9.25 -10.36
N ASP A 625 22.31 7.93 -10.53
CA ASP A 625 21.73 7.05 -9.53
C ASP A 625 22.34 7.33 -8.16
N CYS A 626 21.48 7.50 -7.16
CA CYS A 626 21.91 7.74 -5.79
C CYS A 626 22.61 6.48 -5.27
N SER A 627 23.92 6.56 -5.08
CA SER A 627 24.78 5.47 -4.63
C SER A 627 25.30 5.69 -3.20
N GLY A 628 24.96 6.81 -2.57
CA GLY A 628 25.49 7.20 -1.27
C GLY A 628 26.96 7.65 -1.29
N ALA A 629 27.57 7.83 -2.47
CA ALA A 629 28.97 8.26 -2.58
C ALA A 629 29.16 9.70 -2.06
N ASP A 630 30.34 10.00 -1.52
CA ASP A 630 30.62 11.35 -0.97
C ASP A 630 30.49 12.46 -2.03
N ARG A 631 30.71 12.14 -3.31
CA ARG A 631 30.48 13.07 -4.43
C ARG A 631 29.01 13.41 -4.73
N GLN A 632 28.09 12.77 -4.03
CA GLN A 632 26.63 13.00 -4.08
C GLN A 632 26.10 13.64 -2.79
N LYS A 633 26.99 14.00 -1.88
CA LYS A 633 26.66 14.56 -0.57
C LYS A 633 27.07 16.03 -0.56
N TRP A 634 26.10 16.88 -0.23
CA TRP A 634 26.24 18.33 -0.31
C TRP A 634 25.92 18.95 1.04
N ARG A 635 26.82 19.80 1.54
CA ARG A 635 26.60 20.66 2.70
C ARG A 635 26.17 22.03 2.22
N PHE A 636 25.29 22.69 2.97
CA PHE A 636 24.80 24.04 2.67
C PHE A 636 25.45 25.04 3.62
N ASP A 637 26.52 25.70 3.17
CA ASP A 637 27.29 26.65 3.99
C ASP A 637 26.71 28.05 3.84
N ALA A 638 26.31 28.68 4.94
CA ALA A 638 25.85 30.06 4.92
C ALA A 638 26.93 31.03 4.38
N VAL A 639 26.49 31.99 3.57
CA VAL A 639 27.34 33.09 3.07
C VAL A 639 26.91 34.42 3.69
N ASP A 640 25.63 34.75 3.56
CA ASP A 640 24.96 35.92 4.15
C ASP A 640 23.47 35.61 4.42
N ALA A 641 22.66 36.62 4.72
CA ALA A 641 21.26 36.44 5.10
C ALA A 641 20.40 35.85 3.95
N GLY A 642 20.28 34.52 3.94
CA GLY A 642 19.43 33.76 3.04
C GLY A 642 20.14 33.09 1.87
N MET A 643 21.47 33.29 1.70
CA MET A 643 22.26 32.60 0.67
C MET A 643 23.19 31.54 1.26
N VAL A 644 23.34 30.46 0.50
CA VAL A 644 24.17 29.30 0.83
C VAL A 644 25.10 28.96 -0.33
N ARG A 645 26.25 28.36 -0.01
CA ARG A 645 27.09 27.61 -0.94
C ARG A 645 26.80 26.13 -0.79
N LEU A 646 26.68 25.41 -1.90
CA LEU A 646 26.60 23.97 -1.90
C LEU A 646 28.01 23.40 -2.00
N VAL A 647 28.50 22.77 -0.93
CA VAL A 647 29.84 22.21 -0.83
C VAL A 647 29.78 20.69 -0.92
N GLU A 648 30.43 20.13 -1.92
CA GLU A 648 30.52 18.67 -2.12
C GLU A 648 31.47 18.04 -1.08
N LYS A 649 31.05 16.92 -0.47
CA LYS A 649 31.84 16.23 0.57
C LYS A 649 33.18 15.70 0.05
N ALA A 650 33.22 15.12 -1.15
CA ALA A 650 34.40 14.37 -1.61
C ALA A 650 35.66 15.23 -1.81
N ALA A 651 35.51 16.47 -2.28
CA ALA A 651 36.64 17.36 -2.59
C ALA A 651 36.58 18.71 -1.87
N GLY A 652 35.48 19.02 -1.17
CA GLY A 652 35.28 20.34 -0.54
C GLY A 652 35.10 21.46 -1.56
N LEU A 653 34.65 21.14 -2.78
CA LEU A 653 34.44 22.09 -3.86
C LEU A 653 33.00 22.62 -3.84
N CYS A 654 32.82 23.86 -4.28
CA CYS A 654 31.56 24.56 -4.32
C CYS A 654 30.90 24.46 -5.69
N LEU A 655 29.60 24.20 -5.72
CA LEU A 655 28.79 24.26 -6.94
C LEU A 655 28.79 25.68 -7.52
N GLN A 656 29.20 25.82 -8.77
CA GLN A 656 29.29 27.08 -9.49
C GLN A 656 28.36 27.08 -10.70
N ALA A 657 27.53 28.11 -10.81
CA ALA A 657 26.68 28.33 -11.97
C ALA A 657 27.48 28.87 -13.18
N PRO A 658 27.10 28.49 -14.41
CA PRO A 658 27.58 29.19 -15.60
C PRO A 658 27.02 30.62 -15.58
N GLY A 659 27.80 31.61 -16.05
CA GLY A 659 27.37 33.03 -16.05
C GLY A 659 26.18 33.36 -16.97
N ALA A 660 25.63 32.37 -17.67
CA ALA A 660 24.48 32.48 -18.56
C ALA A 660 23.65 31.17 -18.52
N PRO A 661 22.37 31.19 -18.92
CA PRO A 661 21.54 30.00 -18.95
C PRO A 661 22.11 28.91 -19.87
N GLY A 662 22.04 27.65 -19.43
CA GLY A 662 22.51 26.50 -20.21
C GLY A 662 23.21 25.42 -19.38
N PRO A 663 23.80 24.42 -20.05
CA PRO A 663 24.67 23.44 -19.40
C PRO A 663 25.97 24.09 -18.91
N GLY A 664 26.72 23.36 -18.08
CA GLY A 664 28.04 23.80 -17.63
C GLY A 664 28.10 24.28 -16.19
N LEU A 665 27.22 23.79 -15.32
CA LEU A 665 27.52 23.83 -13.88
C LEU A 665 28.77 23.01 -13.60
N THR A 666 29.69 23.60 -12.84
CA THR A 666 30.91 22.94 -12.39
C THR A 666 31.03 22.96 -10.87
N VAL A 667 31.93 22.16 -10.34
CA VAL A 667 32.45 22.33 -8.98
C VAL A 667 33.80 23.04 -9.04
N GLU A 668 33.98 24.03 -8.17
CA GLU A 668 35.16 24.91 -8.15
C GLU A 668 35.67 25.12 -6.74
N ALA A 669 36.89 25.64 -6.59
CA ALA A 669 37.37 26.07 -5.28
C ALA A 669 36.38 27.07 -4.65
N CYS A 670 35.99 26.82 -3.41
CA CYS A 670 35.05 27.67 -2.69
C CYS A 670 35.63 29.08 -2.50
N GLY A 671 34.85 30.08 -2.89
CA GLY A 671 35.18 31.50 -2.70
C GLY A 671 33.93 32.30 -2.34
N ASN A 672 34.04 33.63 -2.41
CA ASN A 672 32.93 34.57 -2.22
C ASN A 672 32.48 35.14 -3.58
N LYS A 673 32.25 34.25 -4.55
CA LYS A 673 31.83 34.62 -5.91
C LYS A 673 30.32 34.51 -5.99
N GLY A 674 29.65 35.52 -6.55
CA GLY A 674 28.19 35.50 -6.75
C GLY A 674 27.70 34.23 -7.44
N SER A 675 28.45 33.69 -8.42
CA SER A 675 28.14 32.44 -9.13
C SER A 675 28.11 31.17 -8.26
N GLN A 676 28.58 31.22 -7.02
CA GLN A 676 28.53 30.13 -6.05
C GLN A 676 27.45 30.34 -4.97
N HIS A 677 26.74 31.47 -4.99
CA HIS A 677 25.73 31.81 -3.98
C HIS A 677 24.34 31.39 -4.47
N TRP A 678 23.66 30.58 -3.66
CA TRP A 678 22.36 30.02 -3.96
C TRP A 678 21.34 30.40 -2.89
N VAL A 679 20.15 30.80 -3.30
CA VAL A 679 18.98 30.97 -2.44
C VAL A 679 18.18 29.68 -2.46
N ARG A 680 17.98 29.09 -1.29
CA ARG A 680 17.11 27.93 -1.11
C ARG A 680 15.71 28.39 -0.73
N THR A 681 14.71 28.02 -1.52
CA THR A 681 13.29 28.30 -1.23
C THR A 681 12.54 26.98 -1.04
N ALA A 682 11.98 26.76 0.15
CA ALA A 682 11.16 25.58 0.42
C ALA A 682 9.78 25.69 -0.28
N LEU A 683 9.23 24.56 -0.72
CA LEU A 683 7.96 24.48 -1.49
C LEU A 683 6.81 23.80 -0.73
N ASN A 684 6.95 23.64 0.59
CA ASN A 684 6.11 22.76 1.41
C ASN A 684 4.61 23.08 1.39
#